data_AF-A0A8S4GKF3-F1
#
_entry.id   AF-A0A8S4GKF3-F1
#
_cell.length_a   1.000
_cell.length_b   1.000
_cell.length_c   1.000
_cell.angle_alpha   90.00
_cell.angle_beta   90.00
_cell.angle_gamma   90.00
#
_symmetry.space_group_name_H-M   'P 1'
#
loop_
_entity.id
_entity.type
_entity.pdbx_description
1 polymer ?
#
loop_
_entity_poly.entity_id
_entity_poly.type
_entity_poly.pdbx_seq_one_letter_code
_entity_poly.pdbx_strand_id
1 'polypeptide(L)'
;MTSRNAEQGDQSMRTACPVCTRLRASTWLVITVLALSVYILERSRSSARALRRIEPLAHGGSQNAGDKTAFLVLYAGHVGSSAFLDALGLLPDVYVPGFEPLDVEGLDGPRKLDWMDNLFSITHDDGFEAGTWLNGVLQLGEPWRPRVNATKAIAVATSSSTPHAVGFKMRPFPGQHTAWTGMDPWALRETLARHNVRVVVMMRRNALKQAISWHLARDQDISQFAREPDSAEDQDIQLDVVRVRLWIKYVERTNLWLVSAARFLGRPWHVVWHEDYIADAHQTLSDTASFLGLPSESRASSAIAAAVAAQAFTKKRSDDLASAGFNNTSELARAFMTDWCWELGPRLCPPRIPDERQADDVPHGLADPASAMMRHGDVSFTGYWEMLSKDMEASTPLFSGLSARQAAMQYDTGRRGRLQSVRARQRAVIFKHEHKAGGTTLCRVARLFMSAPTDKLPGSAEWDANCIPIEAFARPAPPWVLTGEPSPAGEANSMTGGACWFGQLDPAQQEALTRTMFPAFDFFASEGPLPDAMALGAPHSFVTMLRRPQDRTLSAYHWWKSMVAKFGPYNAPICHSFWAPQNSTLESWLEVFPDNWQTRTMLGKEWLLGAARREIGDEDLRNAVWRLHLFDGVLLVEDVEGSSALLRSRFGWDPAGIGGVSAERPEELFEIFRHGSRRDSNAADELRGSKAADQMRRLHEYDEQLYAYASRLHCRQLSQDGIDSAFCADLRNGH
;
A
#
# COMPACT_ATOMS: atom_id res chain seq x y z
N MET A 1 17.99 52.82 53.46
CA MET A 1 18.64 53.81 52.57
C MET A 1 20.07 53.30 52.34
N THR A 2 20.24 52.44 51.32
CA THR A 2 20.85 52.74 49.98
C THR A 2 22.38 52.85 50.07
N SER A 3 23.22 52.27 49.22
CA SER A 3 23.18 51.36 48.07
C SER A 3 24.69 51.16 47.73
N ARG A 4 25.20 49.99 47.35
CA ARG A 4 25.54 49.59 45.97
C ARG A 4 26.54 48.44 46.09
N ASN A 5 26.30 47.36 45.35
CA ASN A 5 27.28 46.52 44.62
C ASN A 5 26.78 45.07 44.55
N ALA A 6 26.01 44.76 43.51
CA ALA A 6 25.95 43.44 42.88
C ALA A 6 25.04 43.56 41.64
N GLU A 7 25.62 43.75 40.46
CA GLU A 7 24.95 43.46 39.18
C GLU A 7 26.00 43.47 38.05
N GLN A 8 26.60 42.30 37.81
CA GLN A 8 27.20 41.94 36.52
C GLN A 8 27.21 40.41 36.46
N GLY A 9 26.16 39.85 35.87
CA GLY A 9 25.94 38.43 35.71
C GLY A 9 24.97 38.15 34.58
N ASP A 10 25.54 38.01 33.38
CA ASP A 10 25.07 37.16 32.29
C ASP A 10 23.69 37.45 31.64
N GLN A 11 23.66 38.46 30.77
CA GLN A 11 22.74 38.51 29.63
C GLN A 11 23.50 38.07 28.37
N SER A 12 23.63 36.77 28.15
CA SER A 12 24.03 36.23 26.85
C SER A 12 23.02 35.20 26.33
N MET A 13 22.43 35.54 25.20
CA MET A 13 21.88 34.64 24.16
C MET A 13 20.80 33.61 24.57
N ARG A 14 19.53 34.03 24.46
CA ARG A 14 18.46 33.16 23.94
C ARG A 14 18.10 33.60 22.52
N THR A 15 19.03 33.45 21.59
CA THR A 15 18.70 33.43 20.16
C THR A 15 18.19 32.03 19.84
N ALA A 16 16.93 31.93 19.42
CA ALA A 16 16.36 30.67 18.94
C ALA A 16 17.26 30.11 17.84
N CYS A 17 17.77 28.89 18.05
CA CYS A 17 18.68 28.22 17.12
C CYS A 17 18.00 28.11 15.74
N PRO A 18 18.51 28.80 14.70
CA PRO A 18 17.92 28.77 13.36
C PRO A 18 17.90 27.35 12.77
N VAL A 19 18.81 26.49 13.23
CA VAL A 19 18.91 25.08 12.86
C VAL A 19 17.75 24.28 13.44
N CYS A 20 17.29 24.56 14.67
CA CYS A 20 16.14 23.90 15.27
C CYS A 20 14.81 24.31 14.61
N THR A 21 14.69 25.57 14.17
CA THR A 21 13.52 26.06 13.43
C THR A 21 13.45 25.48 12.02
N ARG A 22 14.61 25.32 11.35
CA ARG A 22 14.72 24.64 10.05
C ARG A 22 14.45 23.13 10.15
N LEU A 23 15.01 22.44 11.13
CA LEU A 23 14.75 21.01 11.40
C LEU A 23 13.26 20.76 11.66
N ARG A 24 12.60 21.59 12.48
CA ARG A 24 11.15 21.49 12.71
C ARG A 24 10.36 21.69 11.40
N ALA A 25 10.68 22.71 10.61
CA ALA A 25 10.00 22.96 9.34
C ALA A 25 10.16 21.80 8.34
N SER A 26 11.35 21.19 8.26
CA SER A 26 11.65 20.04 7.39
C SER A 26 10.92 18.76 7.84
N THR A 27 10.90 18.46 9.14
CA THR A 27 10.15 17.31 9.69
C THR A 27 8.64 17.47 9.45
N TRP A 28 8.12 18.68 9.62
CA TRP A 28 6.71 18.97 9.32
C TRP A 28 6.41 18.80 7.82
N LEU A 29 7.25 19.29 6.91
CA LEU A 29 7.06 19.10 5.46
C LEU A 29 7.03 17.60 5.10
N VAL A 30 7.91 16.79 5.68
CA VAL A 30 8.01 15.33 5.45
C VAL A 30 6.76 14.57 5.88
N ILE A 31 6.30 14.77 7.13
CA ILE A 31 5.06 14.14 7.65
C ILE A 31 3.86 14.49 6.76
N THR A 32 3.86 15.73 6.30
CA THR A 32 2.77 16.32 5.55
C THR A 32 2.70 15.71 4.14
N VAL A 33 3.81 15.66 3.38
CA VAL A 33 3.86 15.01 2.05
C VAL A 33 3.51 13.52 2.12
N LEU A 34 3.92 12.81 3.17
CA LEU A 34 3.58 11.39 3.38
C LEU A 34 2.08 11.19 3.56
N ALA A 35 1.44 11.95 4.44
CA ALA A 35 0.02 11.81 4.69
C ALA A 35 -0.86 12.25 3.51
N LEU A 36 -0.43 13.26 2.73
CA LEU A 36 -1.09 13.60 1.47
C LEU A 36 -1.00 12.45 0.46
N SER A 37 0.18 11.82 0.33
CA SER A 37 0.37 10.69 -0.58
C SER A 37 -0.50 9.48 -0.20
N VAL A 38 -0.59 9.16 1.09
CA VAL A 38 -1.48 8.11 1.62
C VAL A 38 -2.94 8.45 1.40
N TYR A 39 -3.36 9.69 1.67
CA TYR A 39 -4.72 10.17 1.43
C TYR A 39 -5.12 10.03 -0.05
N ILE A 40 -4.24 10.45 -0.98
CA ILE A 40 -4.45 10.26 -2.43
C ILE A 40 -4.65 8.78 -2.74
N LEU A 41 -3.76 7.90 -2.26
CA LEU A 41 -3.80 6.47 -2.56
C LEU A 41 -5.03 5.77 -1.98
N GLU A 42 -5.41 6.06 -0.73
CA GLU A 42 -6.59 5.46 -0.12
C GLU A 42 -7.89 5.90 -0.79
N ARG A 43 -8.04 7.20 -1.09
CA ARG A 43 -9.23 7.71 -1.79
C ARG A 43 -9.30 7.22 -3.23
N SER A 44 -8.16 7.14 -3.92
CA SER A 44 -8.05 6.52 -5.26
C SER A 44 -8.42 5.03 -5.22
N ARG A 45 -7.98 4.29 -4.20
CA ARG A 45 -8.28 2.86 -4.01
C ARG A 45 -9.71 2.62 -3.58
N SER A 46 -10.28 3.44 -2.69
CA SER A 46 -11.68 3.36 -2.27
C SER A 46 -12.62 3.60 -3.45
N SER A 47 -12.33 4.65 -4.23
CA SER A 47 -13.02 4.92 -5.50
C SER A 47 -12.86 3.75 -6.47
N ALA A 48 -11.64 3.26 -6.69
CA ALA A 48 -11.39 2.13 -7.58
C ALA A 48 -12.04 0.82 -7.10
N ARG A 49 -12.14 0.54 -5.79
CA ARG A 49 -12.82 -0.64 -5.23
C ARG A 49 -14.34 -0.54 -5.38
N ALA A 50 -14.91 0.63 -5.13
CA ALA A 50 -16.32 0.89 -5.39
C ALA A 50 -16.65 0.69 -6.88
N LEU A 51 -15.70 1.03 -7.77
CA LEU A 51 -15.82 0.88 -9.22
C LEU A 51 -15.48 -0.54 -9.73
N ARG A 52 -14.59 -1.30 -9.08
CA ARG A 52 -14.23 -2.69 -9.46
C ARG A 52 -15.33 -3.71 -9.16
N ARG A 53 -16.20 -3.45 -8.18
CA ARG A 53 -17.41 -4.27 -7.94
C ARG A 53 -18.47 -4.10 -9.03
N ILE A 54 -18.22 -3.20 -9.98
CA ILE A 54 -19.09 -2.93 -11.11
C ILE A 54 -18.47 -3.66 -12.30
N GLU A 55 -18.68 -4.97 -12.38
CA GLU A 55 -18.29 -5.72 -13.56
C GLU A 55 -19.05 -5.14 -14.77
N PRO A 56 -18.36 -4.83 -15.88
CA PRO A 56 -19.04 -4.57 -17.14
C PRO A 56 -19.93 -5.78 -17.42
N LEU A 57 -21.19 -5.54 -17.78
CA LEU A 57 -22.08 -6.63 -18.18
C LEU A 57 -21.38 -7.40 -19.31
N ALA A 58 -20.94 -8.63 -19.02
CA ALA A 58 -20.43 -9.56 -20.00
C ALA A 58 -21.61 -10.00 -20.89
N HIS A 59 -22.09 -9.09 -21.72
CA HIS A 59 -23.06 -9.41 -22.76
C HIS A 59 -22.28 -10.03 -23.91
N GLY A 60 -22.09 -11.34 -23.81
CA GLY A 60 -21.58 -12.24 -24.83
C GLY A 60 -22.51 -12.38 -26.03
N GLY A 61 -22.92 -11.25 -26.62
CA GLY A 61 -23.35 -11.26 -28.00
C GLY A 61 -22.11 -11.44 -28.86
N SER A 62 -21.90 -12.64 -29.40
CA SER A 62 -20.95 -12.90 -30.48
C SER A 62 -21.22 -11.90 -31.59
N GLN A 63 -20.43 -10.83 -31.66
CA GLN A 63 -20.54 -9.87 -32.75
C GLN A 63 -19.79 -10.41 -33.96
N ASN A 64 -20.40 -10.23 -35.12
CA ASN A 64 -19.74 -10.52 -36.39
C ASN A 64 -18.64 -9.47 -36.58
N ALA A 65 -17.40 -9.93 -36.76
CA ALA A 65 -16.31 -9.06 -37.18
C ALA A 65 -16.71 -8.43 -38.52
N GLY A 66 -17.03 -7.13 -38.52
CA GLY A 66 -17.53 -6.43 -39.71
C GLY A 66 -18.59 -5.35 -39.43
N ASP A 67 -19.30 -5.42 -38.30
CA ASP A 67 -20.36 -4.46 -37.99
C ASP A 67 -19.77 -3.10 -37.59
N LYS A 68 -20.12 -2.04 -38.33
CA LYS A 68 -19.74 -0.67 -38.00
C LYS A 68 -20.26 -0.29 -36.62
N THR A 69 -19.45 0.44 -35.86
CA THR A 69 -19.72 0.75 -34.46
C THR A 69 -19.70 2.25 -34.19
N ALA A 70 -20.79 2.78 -33.66
CA ALA A 70 -20.77 4.11 -33.06
C ALA A 70 -20.20 4.03 -31.64
N PHE A 71 -19.50 5.06 -31.18
CA PHE A 71 -19.01 5.10 -29.81
C PHE A 71 -19.11 6.46 -29.15
N LEU A 72 -19.13 6.43 -27.83
CA LEU A 72 -19.28 7.60 -26.99
C LEU A 72 -18.31 7.53 -25.81
N VAL A 73 -17.42 8.51 -25.70
CA VAL A 73 -16.48 8.57 -24.57
C VAL A 73 -17.05 9.45 -23.46
N LEU A 74 -17.45 8.86 -22.33
CA LEU A 74 -17.89 9.59 -21.15
C LEU A 74 -16.68 9.99 -20.30
N TYR A 75 -16.59 11.25 -19.89
CA TYR A 75 -15.46 11.76 -19.12
C TYR A 75 -15.82 12.95 -18.19
N ALA A 76 -14.97 13.21 -17.20
CA ALA A 76 -15.20 14.23 -16.15
C ALA A 76 -14.25 15.44 -16.22
N GLY A 77 -13.61 15.69 -17.37
CA GLY A 77 -12.55 16.70 -17.57
C GLY A 77 -11.22 16.37 -16.87
N HIS A 78 -10.10 16.80 -17.46
CA HIS A 78 -8.73 16.56 -16.95
C HIS A 78 -8.36 15.09 -16.65
N VAL A 79 -8.98 14.15 -17.37
CA VAL A 79 -8.69 12.70 -17.33
C VAL A 79 -7.89 12.21 -18.53
N GLY A 80 -7.34 13.11 -19.35
CA GLY A 80 -6.59 12.76 -20.57
C GLY A 80 -7.43 12.31 -21.76
N SER A 81 -8.75 12.55 -21.75
CA SER A 81 -9.66 12.10 -22.81
C SER A 81 -9.45 12.75 -24.17
N SER A 82 -8.90 13.97 -24.24
CA SER A 82 -8.51 14.58 -25.52
C SER A 82 -7.36 13.81 -26.16
N ALA A 83 -6.26 13.59 -25.40
CA ALA A 83 -5.12 12.83 -25.89
C ALA A 83 -5.55 11.41 -26.29
N PHE A 84 -6.31 10.71 -25.46
CA PHE A 84 -6.82 9.39 -25.82
C PHE A 84 -7.62 9.40 -27.14
N LEU A 85 -8.54 10.36 -27.32
CA LEU A 85 -9.31 10.48 -28.56
C LEU A 85 -8.48 10.89 -29.78
N ASP A 86 -7.46 11.73 -29.60
CA ASP A 86 -6.54 12.06 -30.69
C ASP A 86 -5.84 10.80 -31.19
N ALA A 87 -5.29 10.00 -30.28
CA ALA A 87 -4.61 8.75 -30.65
C ALA A 87 -5.58 7.77 -31.30
N LEU A 88 -6.79 7.62 -30.75
CA LEU A 88 -7.81 6.75 -31.31
C LEU A 88 -8.25 7.23 -32.71
N GLY A 89 -8.36 8.54 -32.90
CA GLY A 89 -8.69 9.16 -34.18
C GLY A 89 -7.56 9.12 -35.22
N LEU A 90 -6.33 8.75 -34.86
CA LEU A 90 -5.26 8.49 -35.83
C LEU A 90 -5.38 7.10 -36.47
N LEU A 91 -6.24 6.23 -35.95
CA LEU A 91 -6.53 4.95 -36.58
C LEU A 91 -7.31 5.18 -37.89
N PRO A 92 -6.95 4.51 -38.99
CA PRO A 92 -7.51 4.78 -40.33
C PRO A 92 -9.03 4.55 -40.39
N ASP A 93 -9.53 3.60 -39.61
CA ASP A 93 -10.94 3.21 -39.60
C ASP A 93 -11.76 3.93 -38.52
N VAL A 94 -11.20 4.95 -37.86
CA VAL A 94 -11.85 5.70 -36.79
C VAL A 94 -12.05 7.16 -37.17
N TYR A 95 -13.30 7.60 -37.18
CA TYR A 95 -13.66 9.00 -37.32
C TYR A 95 -14.05 9.63 -35.98
N VAL A 96 -13.34 10.71 -35.63
CA VAL A 96 -13.64 11.57 -34.47
C VAL A 96 -13.92 12.96 -35.05
N PRO A 97 -15.17 13.46 -35.03
CA PRO A 97 -15.51 14.75 -35.62
C PRO A 97 -14.89 15.90 -34.84
N GLY A 98 -14.61 15.70 -33.56
CA GLY A 98 -14.02 16.69 -32.67
C GLY A 98 -14.10 16.19 -31.23
N PHE A 99 -13.51 16.94 -30.31
CA PHE A 99 -13.52 16.55 -28.90
C PHE A 99 -14.89 16.70 -28.27
N GLU A 100 -15.42 17.91 -28.22
CA GLU A 100 -16.63 18.24 -27.45
C GLU A 100 -17.62 18.99 -28.36
N PRO A 101 -18.08 18.35 -29.46
CA PRO A 101 -18.89 19.01 -30.49
C PRO A 101 -20.25 19.47 -29.96
N LEU A 102 -20.71 18.89 -28.85
CA LEU A 102 -22.00 19.21 -28.20
C LEU A 102 -21.88 20.13 -26.98
N ASP A 103 -20.67 20.45 -26.51
CA ASP A 103 -20.43 21.35 -25.36
C ASP A 103 -20.50 22.81 -25.81
N VAL A 104 -21.62 23.15 -26.43
CA VAL A 104 -21.86 24.37 -27.17
C VAL A 104 -22.99 25.15 -26.51
N GLU A 105 -22.79 26.45 -26.27
CA GLU A 105 -23.81 27.30 -25.67
C GLU A 105 -25.00 27.48 -26.61
N GLY A 106 -26.23 27.53 -26.09
CA GLY A 106 -27.42 27.78 -26.92
C GLY A 106 -27.88 26.63 -27.82
N LEU A 107 -27.15 25.51 -27.88
CA LEU A 107 -27.61 24.30 -28.57
C LEU A 107 -28.59 23.52 -27.67
N ASP A 108 -29.85 23.45 -28.08
CA ASP A 108 -30.90 22.74 -27.33
C ASP A 108 -30.77 21.20 -27.42
N GLY A 109 -31.48 20.51 -26.54
CA GLY A 109 -31.45 19.04 -26.47
C GLY A 109 -31.86 18.35 -27.77
N PRO A 110 -33.00 18.68 -28.38
CA PRO A 110 -33.44 18.07 -29.62
C PRO A 110 -32.39 18.17 -30.73
N ARG A 111 -31.79 19.35 -30.96
CA ARG A 111 -30.75 19.52 -31.99
C ARG A 111 -29.49 18.71 -31.71
N LYS A 112 -29.11 18.55 -30.43
CA LYS A 112 -27.99 17.68 -30.04
C LYS A 112 -28.28 16.22 -30.39
N LEU A 113 -29.49 15.75 -30.11
CA LEU A 113 -29.93 14.39 -30.39
C LEU A 113 -30.03 14.14 -31.91
N ASP A 114 -30.58 15.08 -32.67
CA ASP A 114 -30.64 15.01 -34.13
C ASP A 114 -29.25 14.96 -34.76
N TRP A 115 -28.32 15.76 -34.25
CA TRP A 115 -26.93 15.72 -34.71
C TRP A 115 -26.25 14.40 -34.38
N MET A 116 -26.48 13.83 -33.20
CA MET A 116 -25.96 12.50 -32.83
C MET A 116 -26.54 11.42 -33.73
N ASP A 117 -27.85 11.48 -34.00
CA ASP A 117 -28.55 10.53 -34.87
C ASP A 117 -27.95 10.57 -36.30
N ASN A 118 -27.74 11.78 -36.84
CA ASN A 118 -27.09 11.94 -38.14
C ASN A 118 -25.62 11.50 -38.14
N LEU A 119 -24.83 11.85 -37.12
CA LEU A 119 -23.43 11.44 -37.04
C LEU A 119 -23.31 9.91 -37.03
N PHE A 120 -24.13 9.24 -36.22
CA PHE A 120 -24.07 7.80 -36.04
C PHE A 120 -24.72 7.01 -37.19
N SER A 121 -25.57 7.64 -38.01
CA SER A 121 -26.19 6.98 -39.18
C SER A 121 -25.22 6.32 -40.15
N ILE A 122 -23.95 6.75 -40.20
CA ILE A 122 -22.89 6.14 -41.02
C ILE A 122 -22.66 4.65 -40.73
N THR A 123 -23.16 4.14 -39.59
CA THR A 123 -23.05 2.74 -39.20
C THR A 123 -24.11 1.83 -39.82
N HIS A 124 -25.10 2.36 -40.53
CA HIS A 124 -26.16 1.59 -41.20
C HIS A 124 -25.95 1.61 -42.72
N ASP A 125 -25.49 0.50 -43.31
CA ASP A 125 -24.74 0.55 -44.58
C ASP A 125 -25.43 -0.06 -45.81
N ASP A 126 -26.63 0.41 -46.18
CA ASP A 126 -27.25 0.06 -47.49
C ASP A 126 -27.46 1.28 -48.43
N GLY A 127 -27.11 2.50 -48.01
CA GLY A 127 -27.40 3.72 -48.78
C GLY A 127 -26.70 4.98 -48.31
N PHE A 128 -25.45 4.87 -47.81
CA PHE A 128 -24.71 6.02 -47.29
C PHE A 128 -24.47 7.10 -48.36
N GLU A 129 -25.21 8.21 -48.26
CA GLU A 129 -24.98 9.41 -49.06
C GLU A 129 -23.99 10.34 -48.34
N ALA A 130 -22.70 10.19 -48.67
CA ALA A 130 -21.62 10.95 -48.04
C ALA A 130 -21.85 12.46 -48.00
N GLY A 131 -22.46 13.04 -49.06
CA GLY A 131 -22.80 14.46 -49.11
C GLY A 131 -23.88 14.87 -48.11
N THR A 132 -24.95 14.07 -47.98
CA THR A 132 -26.06 14.29 -47.03
C THR A 132 -25.56 14.17 -45.59
N TRP A 133 -24.78 13.12 -45.31
CA TRP A 133 -24.16 12.92 -43.99
C TRP A 133 -23.21 14.07 -43.63
N LEU A 134 -22.31 14.45 -44.54
CA LEU A 134 -21.35 15.53 -44.33
C LEU A 134 -22.08 16.85 -44.05
N ASN A 135 -23.12 17.15 -44.82
CA ASN A 135 -23.95 18.33 -44.60
C ASN A 135 -24.56 18.30 -43.21
N GLY A 136 -25.15 17.18 -42.76
CA GLY A 136 -25.71 17.06 -41.42
C GLY A 136 -24.67 17.18 -40.29
N VAL A 137 -23.46 16.64 -40.48
CA VAL A 137 -22.37 16.75 -39.49
C VAL A 137 -21.86 18.20 -39.39
N LEU A 138 -21.77 18.91 -40.52
CA LEU A 138 -21.33 20.31 -40.60
C LEU A 138 -22.44 21.32 -40.29
N GLN A 139 -23.71 20.89 -40.25
CA GLN A 139 -24.91 21.74 -40.11
C GLN A 139 -25.12 22.30 -38.71
N LEU A 140 -24.30 21.97 -37.71
CA LEU A 140 -24.46 22.53 -36.36
C LEU A 140 -24.57 24.07 -36.36
N GLY A 141 -24.07 24.78 -37.39
CA GLY A 141 -24.30 26.20 -37.66
C GLY A 141 -23.06 27.06 -37.34
N GLU A 142 -22.93 28.25 -37.92
CA GLU A 142 -21.99 29.30 -37.49
C GLU A 142 -22.64 30.02 -36.31
N PRO A 143 -22.20 29.85 -35.05
CA PRO A 143 -20.81 29.93 -34.57
C PRO A 143 -20.12 28.61 -34.09
N TRP A 144 -20.60 27.44 -34.49
CA TRP A 144 -20.24 26.13 -33.90
C TRP A 144 -19.27 25.29 -34.75
N ARG A 145 -19.01 25.72 -35.99
CA ARG A 145 -18.04 25.09 -36.91
C ARG A 145 -16.62 24.90 -36.38
N PRO A 146 -16.03 25.76 -35.52
CA PRO A 146 -14.64 25.60 -35.08
C PRO A 146 -14.32 24.30 -34.34
N ARG A 147 -15.34 23.56 -33.88
CA ARG A 147 -15.18 22.34 -33.09
C ARG A 147 -15.31 21.04 -33.88
N VAL A 148 -15.69 21.14 -35.15
CA VAL A 148 -15.72 19.99 -36.07
C VAL A 148 -14.49 20.05 -36.97
N ASN A 149 -13.72 18.97 -37.01
CA ASN A 149 -12.59 18.80 -37.92
C ASN A 149 -13.12 18.61 -39.35
N ALA A 150 -13.48 19.72 -39.99
CA ALA A 150 -14.08 19.76 -41.32
C ALA A 150 -13.16 19.12 -42.36
N THR A 151 -11.84 19.28 -42.26
CA THR A 151 -10.88 18.63 -43.15
C THR A 151 -10.98 17.11 -43.08
N LYS A 152 -11.04 16.54 -41.87
CA LYS A 152 -11.20 15.10 -41.69
C LYS A 152 -12.59 14.63 -42.11
N ALA A 153 -13.63 15.43 -41.85
CA ALA A 153 -15.00 15.15 -42.30
C ALA A 153 -15.10 15.05 -43.83
N ILE A 154 -14.51 16.02 -44.54
CA ILE A 154 -14.42 16.03 -46.00
C ILE A 154 -13.63 14.81 -46.47
N ALA A 155 -12.47 14.53 -45.87
CA ALA A 155 -11.66 13.37 -46.24
C ALA A 155 -12.45 12.06 -46.13
N VAL A 156 -13.22 11.88 -45.05
CA VAL A 156 -14.14 10.74 -44.87
C VAL A 156 -15.22 10.70 -45.94
N ALA A 157 -15.86 11.84 -46.23
CA ALA A 157 -16.93 11.90 -47.24
C ALA A 157 -16.43 11.67 -48.67
N THR A 158 -15.16 11.98 -48.96
CA THR A 158 -14.53 11.77 -50.27
C THR A 158 -13.78 10.45 -50.38
N SER A 159 -13.62 9.71 -49.27
CA SER A 159 -12.93 8.43 -49.22
C SER A 159 -13.81 7.33 -49.80
N SER A 160 -13.19 6.35 -50.48
CA SER A 160 -13.88 5.12 -50.90
C SER A 160 -14.12 4.15 -49.73
N SER A 161 -13.42 4.33 -48.61
CA SER A 161 -13.62 3.55 -47.39
C SER A 161 -14.33 4.39 -46.33
N THR A 162 -15.54 3.97 -45.96
CA THR A 162 -16.24 4.52 -44.80
C THR A 162 -15.55 4.04 -43.51
N PRO A 163 -15.45 4.89 -42.47
CA PRO A 163 -14.85 4.49 -41.20
C PRO A 163 -15.66 3.36 -40.56
N HIS A 164 -14.96 2.42 -39.96
CA HIS A 164 -15.59 1.32 -39.22
C HIS A 164 -16.17 1.81 -37.88
N ALA A 165 -15.52 2.80 -37.25
CA ALA A 165 -16.01 3.38 -36.02
C ALA A 165 -16.12 4.91 -36.08
N VAL A 166 -17.20 5.45 -35.50
CA VAL A 166 -17.43 6.89 -35.38
C VAL A 166 -17.80 7.26 -33.96
N GLY A 167 -17.20 8.32 -33.41
CA GLY A 167 -17.53 8.70 -32.04
C GLY A 167 -16.85 9.97 -31.56
N PHE A 168 -17.32 10.47 -30.42
CA PHE A 168 -16.83 11.69 -29.79
C PHE A 168 -16.91 11.55 -28.25
N LYS A 169 -16.38 12.52 -27.50
CA LYS A 169 -16.52 12.53 -26.03
C LYS A 169 -17.60 13.49 -25.56
N MET A 170 -18.26 13.15 -24.46
CA MET A 170 -19.26 14.00 -23.82
C MET A 170 -19.18 13.93 -22.30
N ARG A 171 -19.62 14.99 -21.63
CA ARG A 171 -19.81 15.02 -20.18
C ARG A 171 -21.26 14.68 -19.84
N PRO A 172 -21.53 13.58 -19.10
CA PRO A 172 -22.90 13.14 -18.84
C PRO A 172 -23.48 13.73 -17.55
N PHE A 173 -23.25 15.02 -17.29
CA PHE A 173 -23.74 15.67 -16.08
C PHE A 173 -24.21 17.11 -16.37
N PRO A 174 -25.25 17.58 -15.67
CA PRO A 174 -25.81 18.91 -15.88
C PRO A 174 -24.82 19.99 -15.44
N GLY A 175 -24.60 20.99 -16.30
CA GLY A 175 -23.72 22.13 -16.03
C GLY A 175 -23.75 23.17 -17.16
N GLN A 176 -23.27 24.38 -16.90
CA GLN A 176 -23.10 25.37 -17.96
C GLN A 176 -22.11 24.82 -19.01
N HIS A 177 -22.51 24.85 -20.29
CA HIS A 177 -21.71 24.36 -21.43
C HIS A 177 -21.39 22.85 -21.42
N THR A 178 -22.34 22.00 -21.00
CA THR A 178 -22.20 20.54 -21.18
C THR A 178 -23.14 20.05 -22.28
N ALA A 179 -22.73 18.98 -22.96
CA ALA A 179 -23.57 18.26 -23.92
C ALA A 179 -24.92 17.93 -23.29
N TRP A 180 -24.93 17.47 -22.04
CA TRP A 180 -26.15 17.06 -21.34
C TRP A 180 -27.20 18.16 -21.14
N THR A 181 -26.80 19.43 -21.13
CA THR A 181 -27.73 20.54 -20.88
C THR A 181 -28.80 20.62 -21.95
N GLY A 182 -30.06 20.50 -21.52
CA GLY A 182 -31.23 20.52 -22.39
C GLY A 182 -31.58 19.17 -23.03
N MET A 183 -30.71 18.16 -22.97
CA MET A 183 -31.01 16.81 -23.47
C MET A 183 -31.88 16.02 -22.49
N ASP A 184 -32.92 15.37 -22.99
CA ASP A 184 -33.66 14.37 -22.24
C ASP A 184 -32.83 13.07 -22.14
N PRO A 185 -32.49 12.57 -20.92
CA PRO A 185 -31.72 11.35 -20.76
C PRO A 185 -32.33 10.11 -21.42
N TRP A 186 -33.66 10.02 -21.46
CA TRP A 186 -34.35 8.88 -22.07
C TRP A 186 -34.28 8.94 -23.60
N ALA A 187 -34.55 10.10 -24.19
CA ALA A 187 -34.35 10.31 -25.62
C ALA A 187 -32.89 10.06 -26.04
N LEU A 188 -31.90 10.45 -25.23
CA LEU A 188 -30.50 10.10 -25.47
C LEU A 188 -30.30 8.59 -25.49
N ARG A 189 -30.80 7.88 -24.48
CA ARG A 189 -30.71 6.41 -24.41
C ARG A 189 -31.35 5.75 -25.63
N GLU A 190 -32.51 6.22 -26.07
CA GLU A 190 -33.18 5.74 -27.28
C GLU A 190 -32.36 5.99 -28.54
N THR A 191 -31.79 7.19 -28.70
CA THR A 191 -30.87 7.51 -29.80
C THR A 191 -29.66 6.58 -29.80
N LEU A 192 -29.01 6.35 -28.65
CA LEU A 192 -27.87 5.42 -28.58
C LEU A 192 -28.27 3.97 -28.88
N ALA A 193 -29.51 3.57 -28.57
CA ALA A 193 -30.00 2.23 -28.83
C ALA A 193 -30.20 1.95 -30.34
N ARG A 194 -30.52 2.97 -31.14
CA ARG A 194 -30.69 2.84 -32.61
C ARG A 194 -29.39 2.54 -33.35
N HIS A 195 -28.26 3.11 -32.91
CA HIS A 195 -27.00 3.12 -33.68
C HIS A 195 -25.89 2.18 -33.18
N ASN A 196 -26.24 1.09 -32.50
CA ASN A 196 -25.26 0.15 -31.93
C ASN A 196 -24.12 0.84 -31.11
N VAL A 197 -24.46 1.88 -30.34
CA VAL A 197 -23.44 2.68 -29.66
C VAL A 197 -22.76 1.87 -28.56
N ARG A 198 -21.42 1.94 -28.51
CA ARG A 198 -20.57 1.46 -27.42
C ARG A 198 -20.04 2.63 -26.59
N VAL A 199 -19.94 2.44 -25.28
CA VAL A 199 -19.58 3.52 -24.35
C VAL A 199 -18.17 3.29 -23.79
N VAL A 200 -17.26 4.24 -23.98
CA VAL A 200 -15.95 4.21 -23.32
C VAL A 200 -16.01 5.17 -22.13
N VAL A 201 -15.73 4.71 -20.92
CA VAL A 201 -15.72 5.54 -19.72
C VAL A 201 -14.28 5.83 -19.34
N MET A 202 -13.86 7.09 -19.50
CA MET A 202 -12.50 7.50 -19.15
C MET A 202 -12.46 8.16 -17.78
N MET A 203 -11.63 7.61 -16.90
CA MET A 203 -11.47 8.05 -15.52
C MET A 203 -9.99 8.22 -15.15
N ARG A 204 -9.72 8.92 -14.06
CA ARG A 204 -8.38 9.07 -13.48
C ARG A 204 -8.40 8.53 -12.05
N ARG A 205 -7.49 7.62 -11.73
CA ARG A 205 -7.38 7.06 -10.37
C ARG A 205 -6.91 8.15 -9.41
N ASN A 206 -5.91 8.94 -9.81
CA ASN A 206 -5.37 10.00 -8.96
C ASN A 206 -6.29 11.24 -8.93
N ALA A 207 -7.26 11.20 -8.02
CA ALA A 207 -8.26 12.25 -7.86
C ALA A 207 -7.65 13.62 -7.48
N LEU A 208 -6.54 13.64 -6.72
CA LEU A 208 -5.86 14.88 -6.38
C LEU A 208 -5.25 15.53 -7.62
N LYS A 209 -4.51 14.78 -8.44
CA LYS A 209 -3.93 15.34 -9.67
C LYS A 209 -5.03 15.90 -10.57
N GLN A 210 -6.16 15.21 -10.69
CA GLN A 210 -7.31 15.72 -11.45
C GLN A 210 -7.88 17.00 -10.82
N ALA A 211 -8.02 17.05 -9.50
CA ALA A 211 -8.54 18.21 -8.78
C ALA A 211 -7.63 19.43 -8.89
N ILE A 212 -6.31 19.24 -8.82
CA ILE A 212 -5.32 20.29 -9.07
C ILE A 212 -5.45 20.79 -10.51
N SER A 213 -5.53 19.89 -11.50
CA SER A 213 -5.73 20.30 -12.90
C SER A 213 -7.02 21.12 -13.08
N TRP A 214 -8.10 20.75 -12.39
CA TRP A 214 -9.34 21.53 -12.38
C TRP A 214 -9.18 22.90 -11.73
N HIS A 215 -8.52 22.98 -10.56
CA HIS A 215 -8.26 24.23 -9.87
C HIS A 215 -7.45 25.19 -10.73
N LEU A 216 -6.35 24.73 -11.31
CA LEU A 216 -5.51 25.55 -12.18
C LEU A 216 -6.28 26.05 -13.40
N ALA A 217 -7.03 25.17 -14.06
CA ALA A 217 -7.75 25.53 -15.28
C ALA A 217 -8.96 26.44 -15.05
N ARG A 218 -9.66 26.33 -13.91
CA ARG A 218 -10.92 27.06 -13.67
C ARG A 218 -10.82 28.22 -12.72
N ASP A 219 -9.96 28.11 -11.72
CA ASP A 219 -9.83 29.13 -10.69
C ASP A 219 -8.67 30.09 -11.01
N GLN A 220 -7.67 29.63 -11.78
CA GLN A 220 -6.48 30.43 -12.12
C GLN A 220 -6.35 30.75 -13.60
N ASP A 221 -7.27 30.24 -14.45
CA ASP A 221 -7.21 30.34 -15.92
C ASP A 221 -5.90 29.81 -16.52
N ILE A 222 -5.18 28.95 -15.79
CA ILE A 222 -3.96 28.28 -16.24
C ILE A 222 -4.37 27.01 -16.97
N SER A 223 -4.63 27.16 -18.27
CA SER A 223 -4.90 26.00 -19.13
C SER A 223 -3.62 25.19 -19.33
N GLN A 224 -3.73 23.86 -19.16
CA GLN A 224 -2.67 22.90 -19.50
C GLN A 224 -2.23 22.96 -20.98
N PHE A 225 -2.99 23.66 -21.83
CA PHE A 225 -2.70 23.84 -23.25
C PHE A 225 -2.16 25.24 -23.60
N ALA A 226 -2.23 26.21 -22.68
CA ALA A 226 -1.95 27.62 -22.99
C ALA A 226 -0.52 28.10 -22.65
N ARG A 227 0.33 27.28 -22.03
CA ARG A 227 1.72 27.69 -21.75
C ARG A 227 2.58 27.64 -23.02
N GLU A 228 2.96 28.82 -23.51
CA GLU A 228 4.10 28.94 -24.41
C GLU A 228 5.38 28.58 -23.64
N PRO A 229 6.22 27.67 -24.19
CA PRO A 229 7.38 27.11 -23.50
C PRO A 229 8.42 28.15 -23.05
N ASP A 230 8.41 29.35 -23.64
CA ASP A 230 9.42 30.38 -23.39
C ASP A 230 9.08 31.30 -22.20
N SER A 231 7.92 31.12 -21.55
CA SER A 231 7.51 31.87 -20.35
C SER A 231 7.70 31.08 -19.04
N ALA A 232 8.38 29.92 -19.10
CA ALA A 232 8.65 29.04 -17.97
C ALA A 232 9.74 29.57 -17.02
N GLU A 233 9.83 30.88 -16.82
CA GLU A 233 10.42 31.39 -15.57
C GLU A 233 9.53 30.89 -14.43
N ASP A 234 10.16 30.37 -13.38
CA ASP A 234 9.62 29.75 -12.16
C ASP A 234 8.41 30.50 -11.55
N GLN A 235 7.25 30.43 -12.22
CA GLN A 235 6.01 30.94 -11.66
C GLN A 235 5.55 29.96 -10.61
N ASP A 236 5.92 30.28 -9.38
CA ASP A 236 5.42 29.71 -8.16
C ASP A 236 3.90 29.62 -8.16
N ILE A 237 3.38 28.40 -8.40
CA ILE A 237 1.94 28.15 -8.41
C ILE A 237 1.48 28.05 -6.96
N GLN A 238 0.67 29.01 -6.50
CA GLN A 238 -0.03 28.90 -5.21
C GLN A 238 -1.35 28.15 -5.39
N LEU A 239 -1.57 27.08 -4.62
CA LEU A 239 -2.82 26.33 -4.66
C LEU A 239 -3.76 26.80 -3.54
N ASP A 240 -4.99 27.21 -3.85
CA ASP A 240 -6.00 27.42 -2.80
C ASP A 240 -6.47 26.05 -2.29
N VAL A 241 -6.00 25.69 -1.10
CA VAL A 241 -6.22 24.38 -0.52
C VAL A 241 -7.71 24.08 -0.29
N VAL A 242 -8.49 25.09 0.09
CA VAL A 242 -9.94 24.96 0.31
C VAL A 242 -10.63 24.68 -1.02
N ARG A 243 -10.23 25.38 -2.09
CA ARG A 243 -10.74 25.13 -3.44
C ARG A 243 -10.35 23.75 -3.96
N VAL A 244 -9.08 23.33 -3.80
CA VAL A 244 -8.63 22.00 -4.23
C VAL A 244 -9.41 20.89 -3.52
N ARG A 245 -9.74 21.04 -2.23
CA ARG A 245 -10.61 20.09 -1.50
C ARG A 245 -12.00 19.97 -2.14
N LEU A 246 -12.61 21.08 -2.52
CA LEU A 246 -13.91 21.07 -3.21
C LEU A 246 -13.79 20.36 -4.57
N TRP A 247 -12.69 20.59 -5.29
CA TRP A 247 -12.41 19.90 -6.55
C TRP A 247 -12.19 18.39 -6.38
N ILE A 248 -11.57 17.91 -5.29
CA ILE A 248 -11.47 16.46 -5.04
C ILE A 248 -12.86 15.85 -4.86
N LYS A 249 -13.71 16.47 -4.02
CA LYS A 249 -15.09 15.99 -3.81
C LYS A 249 -15.88 15.98 -5.11
N TYR A 250 -15.69 16.99 -5.95
CA TYR A 250 -16.26 17.05 -7.29
C TYR A 250 -15.77 15.88 -8.16
N VAL A 251 -14.45 15.67 -8.25
CA VAL A 251 -13.84 14.59 -9.05
C VAL A 251 -14.37 13.22 -8.64
N GLU A 252 -14.38 12.91 -7.34
CA GLU A 252 -14.89 11.62 -6.84
C GLU A 252 -16.35 11.39 -7.20
N ARG A 253 -17.18 12.43 -7.02
CA ARG A 253 -18.60 12.38 -7.38
C ARG A 253 -18.78 12.20 -8.88
N THR A 254 -18.02 12.90 -9.71
CA THR A 254 -18.12 12.78 -11.16
C THR A 254 -17.70 11.40 -11.65
N ASN A 255 -16.67 10.76 -11.08
CA ASN A 255 -16.31 9.38 -11.44
C ASN A 255 -17.45 8.39 -11.16
N LEU A 256 -18.16 8.53 -10.04
CA LEU A 256 -19.36 7.73 -9.75
C LEU A 256 -20.50 8.02 -10.73
N TRP A 257 -20.69 9.28 -11.11
CA TRP A 257 -21.70 9.68 -12.10
C TRP A 257 -21.39 9.14 -13.50
N LEU A 258 -20.12 9.11 -13.92
CA LEU A 258 -19.73 8.54 -15.21
C LEU A 258 -20.15 7.06 -15.33
N VAL A 259 -19.87 6.27 -14.30
CA VAL A 259 -20.26 4.86 -14.29
C VAL A 259 -21.78 4.70 -14.20
N SER A 260 -22.44 5.54 -13.40
CA SER A 260 -23.90 5.54 -13.31
C SER A 260 -24.56 5.89 -14.65
N ALA A 261 -24.00 6.86 -15.37
CA ALA A 261 -24.45 7.25 -16.71
C ALA A 261 -24.24 6.11 -17.71
N ALA A 262 -23.05 5.52 -17.78
CA ALA A 262 -22.79 4.37 -18.66
C ALA A 262 -23.79 3.22 -18.42
N ARG A 263 -24.08 2.93 -17.14
CA ARG A 263 -25.03 1.90 -16.75
C ARG A 263 -26.47 2.27 -17.13
N PHE A 264 -26.88 3.52 -16.92
CA PHE A 264 -28.20 4.03 -17.29
C PHE A 264 -28.45 3.96 -18.80
N LEU A 265 -27.44 4.30 -19.62
CA LEU A 265 -27.54 4.23 -21.08
C LEU A 265 -27.77 2.79 -21.60
N GLY A 266 -27.47 1.77 -20.79
CA GLY A 266 -27.77 0.37 -21.12
C GLY A 266 -27.04 -0.12 -22.37
N ARG A 267 -25.86 0.42 -22.65
CA ARG A 267 -25.00 0.06 -23.79
C ARG A 267 -23.78 -0.73 -23.30
N PRO A 268 -23.16 -1.58 -24.14
CA PRO A 268 -21.85 -2.16 -23.82
C PRO A 268 -20.85 -1.05 -23.51
N TRP A 269 -20.03 -1.25 -22.48
CA TRP A 269 -19.08 -0.22 -22.07
C TRP A 269 -17.72 -0.77 -21.62
N HIS A 270 -16.69 0.05 -21.80
CA HIS A 270 -15.30 -0.26 -21.49
C HIS A 270 -14.69 0.89 -20.67
N VAL A 271 -13.93 0.56 -19.62
CA VAL A 271 -13.30 1.57 -18.77
C VAL A 271 -11.85 1.76 -19.17
N VAL A 272 -11.49 3.01 -19.46
CA VAL A 272 -10.10 3.42 -19.70
C VAL A 272 -9.63 4.27 -18.52
N TRP A 273 -8.62 3.79 -17.80
CA TRP A 273 -7.96 4.60 -16.79
C TRP A 273 -6.85 5.41 -17.43
N HIS A 274 -6.80 6.70 -17.10
CA HIS A 274 -5.75 7.60 -17.55
C HIS A 274 -4.36 7.06 -17.22
N GLU A 275 -4.17 6.48 -16.02
CA GLU A 275 -2.90 5.91 -15.60
C GLU A 275 -2.50 4.68 -16.43
N ASP A 276 -3.46 3.84 -16.83
CA ASP A 276 -3.17 2.68 -17.68
C ASP A 276 -2.80 3.15 -19.09
N TYR A 277 -3.52 4.15 -19.61
CA TYR A 277 -3.21 4.77 -20.89
C TYR A 277 -1.81 5.42 -20.93
N ILE A 278 -1.42 6.10 -19.86
CA ILE A 278 -0.09 6.73 -19.77
C ILE A 278 1.01 5.67 -19.59
N ALA A 279 0.75 4.59 -18.87
CA ALA A 279 1.70 3.50 -18.67
C ALA A 279 1.93 2.70 -19.97
N ASP A 280 0.84 2.33 -20.65
CA ASP A 280 0.86 1.57 -21.90
C ASP A 280 -0.28 2.02 -22.82
N ALA A 281 0.01 3.07 -23.59
CA ALA A 281 -0.93 3.61 -24.56
C ALA A 281 -1.24 2.60 -25.68
N HIS A 282 -0.27 1.77 -26.05
CA HIS A 282 -0.44 0.77 -27.12
C HIS A 282 -1.46 -0.28 -26.70
N GLN A 283 -1.27 -0.90 -25.53
CA GLN A 283 -2.22 -1.90 -25.01
C GLN A 283 -3.61 -1.30 -24.81
N THR A 284 -3.70 -0.12 -24.18
CA THR A 284 -4.98 0.52 -23.91
C THR A 284 -5.76 0.86 -25.19
N LEU A 285 -5.07 1.34 -26.23
CA LEU A 285 -5.67 1.59 -27.55
C LEU A 285 -6.05 0.30 -28.25
N SER A 286 -5.23 -0.76 -28.13
CA SER A 286 -5.54 -2.08 -28.69
C SER A 286 -6.79 -2.69 -28.05
N ASP A 287 -6.91 -2.62 -26.73
CA ASP A 287 -8.09 -3.09 -25.98
C ASP A 287 -9.34 -2.29 -26.36
N THR A 288 -9.20 -0.96 -26.49
CA THR A 288 -10.30 -0.10 -26.94
C THR A 288 -10.68 -0.44 -28.38
N ALA A 289 -9.72 -0.60 -29.30
CA ALA A 289 -9.96 -0.93 -30.69
C ALA A 289 -10.72 -2.26 -30.83
N SER A 290 -10.28 -3.28 -30.10
CA SER A 290 -10.97 -4.57 -29.99
C SER A 290 -12.38 -4.39 -29.43
N PHE A 291 -12.53 -3.59 -28.37
CA PHE A 291 -13.82 -3.22 -27.83
C PHE A 291 -14.68 -2.41 -28.80
N LEU A 292 -14.14 -1.78 -29.83
CA LEU A 292 -14.92 -1.09 -30.86
C LEU A 292 -15.19 -1.97 -32.08
N GLY A 293 -14.78 -3.25 -32.05
CA GLY A 293 -14.96 -4.18 -33.16
C GLY A 293 -14.01 -3.92 -34.34
N LEU A 294 -12.97 -3.09 -34.14
CA LEU A 294 -12.02 -2.81 -35.22
C LEU A 294 -11.28 -4.11 -35.62
N PRO A 295 -11.09 -4.36 -36.93
CA PRO A 295 -10.44 -5.58 -37.39
C PRO A 295 -9.04 -5.75 -36.79
N SER A 296 -8.76 -6.94 -36.27
CA SER A 296 -7.52 -7.27 -35.54
C SER A 296 -6.27 -7.38 -36.42
N GLU A 297 -6.37 -7.03 -37.71
CA GLU A 297 -5.26 -7.22 -38.65
C GLU A 297 -4.06 -6.31 -38.31
N SER A 298 -2.87 -6.73 -38.78
CA SER A 298 -1.56 -6.10 -38.55
C SER A 298 -1.50 -4.58 -38.81
N ARG A 299 -2.43 -4.04 -39.59
CA ARG A 299 -2.58 -2.59 -39.83
C ARG A 299 -2.96 -1.80 -38.59
N ALA A 300 -3.75 -2.38 -37.68
CA ALA A 300 -4.13 -1.71 -36.43
C ALA A 300 -2.91 -1.53 -35.53
N SER A 301 -2.04 -2.54 -35.40
CA SER A 301 -0.86 -2.45 -34.53
C SER A 301 0.16 -1.41 -35.03
N SER A 302 0.43 -1.33 -36.33
CA SER A 302 1.32 -0.30 -36.87
C SER A 302 0.73 1.12 -36.78
N ALA A 303 -0.58 1.27 -37.00
CA ALA A 303 -1.28 2.54 -36.80
C ALA A 303 -1.31 2.97 -35.33
N ILE A 304 -1.52 2.04 -34.38
CA ILE A 304 -1.44 2.30 -32.94
C ILE A 304 -0.03 2.74 -32.58
N ALA A 305 1.02 2.06 -33.06
CA ALA A 305 2.40 2.44 -32.81
C ALA A 305 2.71 3.86 -33.35
N ALA A 306 2.24 4.19 -34.55
CA ALA A 306 2.38 5.54 -35.13
C ALA A 306 1.62 6.60 -34.32
N ALA A 307 0.40 6.29 -33.87
CA ALA A 307 -0.39 7.17 -33.02
C ALA A 307 0.29 7.43 -31.67
N VAL A 308 0.81 6.38 -31.03
CA VAL A 308 1.57 6.48 -29.77
C VAL A 308 2.85 7.30 -29.98
N ALA A 309 3.57 7.10 -31.09
CA ALA A 309 4.76 7.87 -31.42
C ALA A 309 4.46 9.37 -31.64
N ALA A 310 3.36 9.69 -32.32
CA ALA A 310 2.91 11.08 -32.51
C ALA A 310 2.56 11.75 -31.16
N GLN A 311 2.10 10.97 -30.17
CA GLN A 311 1.76 11.45 -28.84
C GLN A 311 2.91 11.49 -27.83
N ALA A 312 3.98 10.74 -28.06
CA ALA A 312 5.16 10.79 -27.20
C ALA A 312 5.71 12.23 -27.07
N PHE A 313 5.45 13.09 -28.07
CA PHE A 313 5.79 14.51 -28.06
C PHE A 313 4.92 15.34 -27.09
N THR A 314 3.65 14.98 -26.87
CA THR A 314 2.73 15.68 -25.95
C THR A 314 2.88 15.20 -24.50
N LYS A 315 3.30 13.95 -24.29
CA LYS A 315 3.52 13.32 -22.96
C LYS A 315 4.49 14.10 -22.07
N LYS A 316 5.49 14.77 -22.66
CA LYS A 316 6.49 15.55 -21.93
C LYS A 316 5.88 16.65 -21.04
N ARG A 317 4.69 17.18 -21.37
CA ARG A 317 4.08 18.34 -20.68
C ARG A 317 3.17 18.01 -19.49
N SER A 318 2.58 16.80 -19.40
CA SER A 318 1.64 16.49 -18.30
C SER A 318 2.34 15.97 -17.04
N ASP A 319 3.51 15.36 -17.21
CA ASP A 319 4.34 14.89 -16.11
C ASP A 319 5.05 16.07 -15.40
N ASP A 320 5.14 17.24 -16.04
CA ASP A 320 5.71 18.47 -15.49
C ASP A 320 4.90 19.10 -14.34
N LEU A 321 3.68 18.64 -14.05
CA LEU A 321 2.99 19.04 -12.81
C LEU A 321 3.69 18.50 -11.55
N ALA A 322 4.52 17.46 -11.68
CA ALA A 322 5.38 17.00 -10.59
C ALA A 322 6.66 17.85 -10.46
N SER A 323 7.07 18.57 -11.51
CA SER A 323 8.21 19.49 -11.50
C SER A 323 7.81 20.95 -11.24
N ALA A 324 6.54 21.31 -11.43
CA ALA A 324 5.99 22.60 -11.02
C ALA A 324 6.06 22.73 -9.49
N GLY A 325 7.02 23.50 -8.99
CA GLY A 325 7.15 23.80 -7.57
C GLY A 325 5.88 24.47 -7.04
N PHE A 326 5.20 23.83 -6.08
CA PHE A 326 4.08 24.44 -5.37
C PHE A 326 4.57 25.04 -4.06
N ASN A 327 4.45 26.37 -3.93
CA ASN A 327 4.96 27.11 -2.77
C ASN A 327 4.31 26.74 -1.44
N ASN A 328 3.12 26.15 -1.48
CA ASN A 328 2.36 25.80 -0.28
C ASN A 328 2.07 24.29 -0.17
N THR A 329 2.96 23.44 -0.72
CA THR A 329 2.84 21.97 -0.60
C THR A 329 2.62 21.52 0.85
N SER A 330 3.33 22.14 1.82
CA SER A 330 3.14 21.90 3.26
C SER A 330 1.74 22.25 3.78
N GLU A 331 1.14 23.31 3.28
CA GLU A 331 -0.20 23.74 3.72
C GLU A 331 -1.27 22.84 3.11
N LEU A 332 -1.12 22.52 1.83
CA LEU A 332 -2.01 21.65 1.09
C LEU A 332 -2.09 20.28 1.76
N ALA A 333 -0.94 19.71 2.05
CA ALA A 333 -0.87 18.43 2.69
C ALA A 333 -1.37 18.47 4.16
N ARG A 334 -1.13 19.55 4.91
CA ARG A 334 -1.64 19.70 6.30
C ARG A 334 -3.16 19.75 6.31
N ALA A 335 -3.75 20.46 5.36
CA ALA A 335 -5.18 20.52 5.24
C ALA A 335 -5.75 19.13 4.90
N PHE A 336 -5.21 18.40 3.93
CA PHE A 336 -5.75 17.07 3.62
C PHE A 336 -5.62 16.08 4.77
N MET A 337 -4.62 16.25 5.66
CA MET A 337 -4.56 15.49 6.92
C MET A 337 -5.73 15.79 7.87
N THR A 338 -6.06 17.07 8.10
CA THR A 338 -7.08 17.45 9.12
C THR A 338 -8.48 16.88 8.85
N ASP A 339 -8.93 16.79 7.60
CA ASP A 339 -10.25 16.21 7.28
C ASP A 339 -10.24 14.68 7.43
N TRP A 340 -9.11 14.03 7.13
CA TRP A 340 -8.90 12.60 7.33
C TRP A 340 -8.87 12.24 8.82
N CYS A 341 -8.27 13.08 9.66
CA CYS A 341 -8.28 12.93 11.11
C CYS A 341 -9.70 13.04 11.72
N TRP A 342 -10.62 13.82 11.11
CA TRP A 342 -12.01 13.90 11.57
C TRP A 342 -12.85 12.68 11.18
N GLU A 343 -12.63 12.09 10.00
CA GLU A 343 -13.29 10.85 9.56
C GLU A 343 -12.81 9.62 10.36
N LEU A 344 -11.57 9.63 10.86
CA LEU A 344 -11.00 8.57 11.72
C LEU A 344 -11.32 8.74 13.22
N GLY A 345 -11.97 9.84 13.60
CA GLY A 345 -12.45 10.13 14.95
C GLY A 345 -11.58 11.17 15.69
N PRO A 346 -12.19 12.02 16.56
CA PRO A 346 -11.56 13.22 17.15
C PRO A 346 -10.31 12.97 18.02
N ARG A 347 -9.96 11.71 18.30
CA ARG A 347 -8.79 11.31 19.11
C ARG A 347 -7.48 11.16 18.31
N LEU A 348 -7.54 11.22 16.97
CA LEU A 348 -6.38 11.13 16.07
C LEU A 348 -5.86 12.50 15.61
N CYS A 349 -6.45 13.59 16.13
CA CYS A 349 -5.91 14.93 15.96
C CYS A 349 -4.92 15.23 17.09
N PRO A 350 -3.79 15.91 16.84
CA PRO A 350 -2.99 16.47 17.92
C PRO A 350 -3.86 17.42 18.76
N PRO A 351 -3.78 17.37 20.10
CA PRO A 351 -4.52 18.30 20.94
C PRO A 351 -4.14 19.74 20.60
N ARG A 352 -5.11 20.66 20.68
CA ARG A 352 -4.82 22.10 20.74
C ARG A 352 -3.89 22.29 21.93
N ILE A 353 -2.64 22.67 21.69
CA ILE A 353 -1.57 22.82 22.68
C ILE A 353 -2.12 23.52 23.94
N PRO A 354 -2.26 22.82 25.08
CA PRO A 354 -2.40 23.45 26.38
C PRO A 354 -1.00 23.58 27.01
N ASP A 355 -0.77 24.70 27.69
CA ASP A 355 0.47 25.02 28.40
C ASP A 355 0.91 23.91 29.36
N GLU A 356 2.20 23.56 29.30
CA GLU A 356 2.88 22.59 30.16
C GLU A 356 2.93 23.05 31.62
N ARG A 357 2.60 22.13 32.57
CA ARG A 357 3.32 21.99 33.85
C ARG A 357 2.99 20.68 34.61
N GLN A 358 4.09 20.04 35.03
CA GLN A 358 4.34 19.20 36.23
C GLN A 358 3.78 17.77 36.35
N ALA A 359 4.71 16.82 36.60
CA ALA A 359 4.66 15.89 37.73
C ALA A 359 6.05 15.22 37.97
N ASP A 360 6.47 15.18 39.23
CA ASP A 360 7.68 14.51 39.78
C ASP A 360 7.34 13.17 40.48
N ASP A 361 8.35 12.29 40.52
CA ASP A 361 8.77 11.26 41.50
C ASP A 361 7.87 10.15 42.08
N VAL A 362 8.36 8.89 41.98
CA VAL A 362 8.01 7.73 42.83
C VAL A 362 9.27 6.87 43.15
N PRO A 363 9.44 6.31 44.38
CA PRO A 363 10.67 5.60 44.80
C PRO A 363 10.61 4.06 44.67
N HIS A 364 11.80 3.46 44.52
CA HIS A 364 12.05 2.02 44.37
C HIS A 364 12.17 1.23 45.69
N GLY A 365 11.74 -0.04 45.65
CA GLY A 365 12.36 -1.12 46.41
C GLY A 365 11.43 -2.30 46.66
N LEU A 366 11.71 -3.47 46.06
CA LEU A 366 11.33 -4.81 46.58
C LEU A 366 12.14 -5.91 45.86
N ALA A 367 12.44 -6.98 46.61
CA ALA A 367 13.42 -8.03 46.30
C ALA A 367 13.00 -9.01 45.19
N ASP A 368 14.03 -9.65 44.61
CA ASP A 368 14.07 -10.44 43.36
C ASP A 368 13.22 -11.73 43.35
N PRO A 369 12.10 -11.78 42.58
CA PRO A 369 11.29 -12.97 42.34
C PRO A 369 11.65 -13.72 41.03
N ALA A 370 12.61 -13.22 40.22
CA ALA A 370 12.82 -13.68 38.84
C ALA A 370 13.28 -15.14 38.75
N SER A 371 14.17 -15.54 39.67
CA SER A 371 14.84 -16.84 39.62
C SER A 371 13.94 -18.04 40.03
N ALA A 372 12.83 -17.80 40.73
CA ALA A 372 11.90 -18.85 41.17
C ALA A 372 10.79 -19.13 40.12
N MET A 373 10.39 -18.10 39.38
CA MET A 373 9.28 -18.16 38.42
C MET A 373 9.59 -19.01 37.17
N MET A 374 10.88 -19.14 36.82
CA MET A 374 11.32 -19.92 35.66
C MET A 374 11.42 -21.44 35.90
N ARG A 375 11.47 -21.88 37.17
CA ARG A 375 11.68 -23.30 37.54
C ARG A 375 10.40 -24.07 37.81
N HIS A 376 9.32 -23.40 38.19
CA HIS A 376 8.04 -24.03 38.47
C HIS A 376 7.07 -23.69 37.33
N GLY A 377 6.82 -24.65 36.44
CA GLY A 377 5.99 -24.49 35.22
C GLY A 377 4.52 -24.12 35.44
N ASP A 378 4.15 -23.70 36.64
CA ASP A 378 2.80 -23.39 37.09
C ASP A 378 2.75 -21.95 37.62
N VAL A 379 3.07 -21.01 36.74
CA VAL A 379 2.97 -19.58 37.05
C VAL A 379 1.52 -19.18 36.82
N SER A 380 0.83 -18.81 37.91
CA SER A 380 -0.61 -18.49 37.87
C SER A 380 -0.89 -17.35 36.88
N PHE A 381 -1.88 -17.55 36.03
CA PHE A 381 -2.15 -16.67 34.88
C PHE A 381 -2.53 -15.22 35.26
N THR A 382 -2.85 -14.98 36.53
CA THR A 382 -3.30 -13.69 37.04
C THR A 382 -2.17 -12.68 37.28
N GLY A 383 -0.96 -13.11 37.60
CA GLY A 383 0.18 -12.19 37.78
C GLY A 383 0.67 -11.55 36.47
N TYR A 384 0.35 -12.17 35.32
CA TYR A 384 0.83 -11.74 34.00
C TYR A 384 0.26 -10.40 33.54
N TRP A 385 -0.98 -10.10 33.92
CA TRP A 385 -1.71 -8.96 33.35
C TRP A 385 -1.28 -7.63 33.96
N GLU A 386 -0.75 -7.63 35.18
CA GLU A 386 -0.20 -6.42 35.81
C GLU A 386 1.05 -5.92 35.08
N MET A 387 1.80 -6.82 34.43
CA MET A 387 3.03 -6.50 33.68
C MET A 387 2.78 -6.10 32.22
N LEU A 388 1.55 -6.31 31.71
CA LEU A 388 1.13 -5.87 30.38
C LEU A 388 0.46 -4.50 30.40
N SER A 389 0.72 -3.65 31.41
CA SER A 389 0.05 -2.37 31.61
C SER A 389 0.07 -1.49 30.35
N LYS A 390 1.22 -1.35 29.69
CA LYS A 390 1.35 -0.61 28.42
C LYS A 390 0.48 -1.20 27.30
N ASP A 391 0.47 -2.53 27.13
CA ASP A 391 -0.31 -3.22 26.09
C ASP A 391 -1.82 -3.15 26.40
N MET A 392 -2.19 -3.20 27.69
CA MET A 392 -3.57 -3.04 28.16
C MET A 392 -4.08 -1.61 27.99
N GLU A 393 -3.29 -0.61 28.38
CA GLU A 393 -3.59 0.81 28.22
C GLU A 393 -3.82 1.14 26.75
N ALA A 394 -2.91 0.67 25.88
CA ALA A 394 -3.01 0.75 24.43
C ALA A 394 -4.27 0.10 23.84
N SER A 395 -4.85 -0.88 24.54
CA SER A 395 -6.03 -1.64 24.11
C SER A 395 -7.33 -1.15 24.78
N THR A 396 -7.32 0.01 25.43
CA THR A 396 -8.52 0.67 25.98
C THR A 396 -9.43 1.10 24.82
N PRO A 397 -10.73 0.71 24.79
CA PRO A 397 -11.60 0.44 25.95
C PRO A 397 -11.78 -1.03 26.36
N LEU A 398 -11.24 -2.01 25.62
CA LEU A 398 -11.59 -3.43 25.80
C LEU A 398 -11.19 -4.01 27.16
N PHE A 399 -10.09 -3.51 27.74
CA PHE A 399 -9.54 -4.01 29.00
C PHE A 399 -9.71 -3.02 30.17
N SER A 400 -10.35 -1.88 29.92
CA SER A 400 -10.53 -0.84 30.93
C SER A 400 -11.45 -1.32 32.07
N GLY A 401 -11.00 -1.14 33.31
CA GLY A 401 -11.77 -1.54 34.49
C GLY A 401 -11.86 -3.05 34.74
N LEU A 402 -11.19 -3.88 33.93
CA LEU A 402 -11.07 -5.31 34.18
C LEU A 402 -9.95 -5.59 35.18
N SER A 403 -10.21 -6.48 36.13
CA SER A 403 -9.14 -7.11 36.90
C SER A 403 -8.22 -7.92 35.97
N ALA A 404 -6.99 -8.16 36.40
CA ALA A 404 -6.04 -9.05 35.71
C ALA A 404 -6.68 -10.38 35.25
N ARG A 405 -7.47 -11.02 36.12
CA ARG A 405 -8.19 -12.26 35.81
C ARG A 405 -9.28 -12.08 34.75
N GLN A 406 -9.99 -10.95 34.75
CA GLN A 406 -11.00 -10.68 33.74
C GLN A 406 -10.36 -10.36 32.38
N ALA A 407 -9.26 -9.59 32.38
CA ALA A 407 -8.48 -9.33 31.18
C ALA A 407 -7.94 -10.62 30.55
N ALA A 408 -7.42 -11.54 31.37
CA ALA A 408 -7.06 -12.90 30.97
C ALA A 408 -8.16 -13.63 30.20
N MET A 409 -9.32 -13.77 30.85
CA MET A 409 -10.46 -14.52 30.29
C MET A 409 -11.00 -13.86 29.02
N GLN A 410 -11.02 -12.53 28.98
CA GLN A 410 -11.43 -11.74 27.83
C GLN A 410 -10.47 -12.00 26.65
N TYR A 411 -9.17 -11.96 26.89
CA TYR A 411 -8.16 -12.22 25.89
C TYR A 411 -8.24 -13.65 25.35
N ASP A 412 -8.35 -14.66 26.22
CA ASP A 412 -8.47 -16.07 25.83
C ASP A 412 -9.73 -16.37 25.01
N THR A 413 -10.82 -15.69 25.35
CA THR A 413 -12.07 -15.79 24.57
C THR A 413 -11.89 -15.17 23.20
N GLY A 414 -11.29 -13.98 23.13
CA GLY A 414 -10.93 -13.34 21.86
C GLY A 414 -10.01 -14.21 21.02
N ARG A 415 -8.97 -14.80 21.64
CA ARG A 415 -7.97 -15.69 21.03
C ARG A 415 -8.61 -16.85 20.30
N ARG A 416 -9.53 -17.58 20.95
CA ARG A 416 -10.27 -18.71 20.34
C ARG A 416 -11.09 -18.25 19.13
N GLY A 417 -11.78 -17.11 19.25
CA GLY A 417 -12.53 -16.52 18.14
C GLY A 417 -11.64 -16.14 16.96
N ARG A 418 -10.47 -15.54 17.21
CA ARG A 418 -9.49 -15.19 16.17
C ARG A 418 -8.97 -16.42 15.44
N LEU A 419 -8.54 -17.45 16.17
CA LEU A 419 -8.06 -18.71 15.60
C LEU A 419 -9.14 -19.39 14.74
N GLN A 420 -10.38 -19.43 15.22
CA GLN A 420 -11.50 -19.96 14.44
C GLN A 420 -11.72 -19.14 13.15
N SER A 421 -11.67 -17.81 13.22
CA SER A 421 -11.78 -16.96 12.04
C SER A 421 -10.61 -17.12 11.07
N VAL A 422 -9.39 -17.34 11.55
CA VAL A 422 -8.22 -17.61 10.68
C VAL A 422 -8.40 -18.95 9.96
N ARG A 423 -8.79 -20.01 10.66
CA ARG A 423 -9.11 -21.32 10.04
C ARG A 423 -10.21 -21.20 8.99
N ALA A 424 -11.20 -20.34 9.24
CA ALA A 424 -12.27 -20.03 8.30
C ALA A 424 -11.84 -19.05 7.19
N ARG A 425 -10.57 -18.64 7.13
CA ARG A 425 -10.01 -17.67 6.18
C ARG A 425 -10.72 -16.31 6.19
N GLN A 426 -11.21 -15.90 7.35
CA GLN A 426 -11.91 -14.64 7.58
C GLN A 426 -11.03 -13.57 8.23
N ARG A 427 -9.80 -13.92 8.63
CA ARG A 427 -8.85 -13.03 9.28
C ARG A 427 -7.42 -13.43 8.95
N ALA A 428 -6.51 -12.48 9.10
CA ALA A 428 -5.11 -12.65 8.77
C ALA A 428 -4.27 -13.15 9.96
N VAL A 429 -3.11 -13.72 9.63
CA VAL A 429 -2.03 -14.07 10.54
C VAL A 429 -0.90 -13.05 10.41
N ILE A 430 -0.40 -12.52 11.52
CA ILE A 430 0.83 -11.73 11.57
C ILE A 430 1.95 -12.63 12.10
N PHE A 431 2.95 -12.85 11.25
CA PHE A 431 4.19 -13.52 11.58
C PHE A 431 5.25 -12.50 12.01
N LYS A 432 5.56 -12.51 13.32
CA LYS A 432 6.80 -11.92 13.83
C LYS A 432 7.96 -12.81 13.40
N HIS A 433 8.60 -12.44 12.31
CA HIS A 433 9.75 -13.12 11.75
C HIS A 433 10.97 -12.78 12.61
N GLU A 434 11.48 -13.71 13.41
CA GLU A 434 12.79 -13.48 14.03
C GLU A 434 13.90 -13.72 13.00
N HIS A 435 14.75 -12.70 12.82
CA HIS A 435 15.83 -12.77 11.86
C HIS A 435 16.69 -14.01 12.11
N LYS A 436 16.89 -14.84 11.07
CA LYS A 436 17.62 -16.13 11.11
C LYS A 436 17.03 -17.22 11.99
N ALA A 437 15.77 -17.10 12.38
CA ALA A 437 15.00 -18.15 13.05
C ALA A 437 14.05 -18.86 12.07
N GLY A 438 14.51 -19.17 10.85
CA GLY A 438 13.73 -19.97 9.89
C GLY A 438 12.52 -19.27 9.26
N GLY A 439 12.39 -17.94 9.35
CA GLY A 439 11.19 -17.30 8.86
C GLY A 439 11.02 -17.28 7.34
N THR A 440 12.10 -17.27 6.53
CA THR A 440 11.99 -17.47 5.07
C THR A 440 11.29 -18.78 4.73
N THR A 441 11.57 -19.82 5.51
CA THR A 441 10.97 -21.14 5.39
C THR A 441 9.50 -21.11 5.77
N LEU A 442 9.13 -20.51 6.89
CA LEU A 442 7.73 -20.33 7.26
C LEU A 442 6.95 -19.53 6.22
N CYS A 443 7.60 -18.53 5.63
CA CYS A 443 7.06 -17.73 4.54
C CYS A 443 6.71 -18.55 3.30
N ARG A 444 7.59 -19.49 2.92
CA ARG A 444 7.32 -20.46 1.84
C ARG A 444 6.19 -21.41 2.19
N VAL A 445 6.10 -21.83 3.44
CA VAL A 445 5.01 -22.69 3.94
C VAL A 445 3.68 -21.94 3.86
N ALA A 446 3.60 -20.71 4.38
CA ALA A 446 2.41 -19.88 4.36
C ALA A 446 1.83 -19.74 2.95
N ARG A 447 2.70 -19.52 1.94
CA ARG A 447 2.32 -19.44 0.53
C ARG A 447 1.49 -20.63 0.04
N LEU A 448 1.73 -21.84 0.55
CA LEU A 448 0.98 -23.02 0.14
C LEU A 448 -0.48 -22.97 0.62
N PHE A 449 -0.76 -22.25 1.71
CA PHE A 449 -2.06 -22.25 2.39
C PHE A 449 -2.90 -20.98 2.18
N MET A 450 -2.31 -19.93 1.61
CA MET A 450 -2.95 -18.64 1.45
C MET A 450 -3.87 -18.56 0.23
N SER A 451 -4.90 -17.71 0.34
CA SER A 451 -5.99 -17.60 -0.64
C SER A 451 -5.72 -16.56 -1.73
N ALA A 452 -4.76 -15.65 -1.52
CA ALA A 452 -4.57 -14.49 -2.38
C ALA A 452 -3.78 -14.86 -3.64
N PRO A 453 -4.39 -14.77 -4.85
CA PRO A 453 -3.66 -14.83 -6.10
C PRO A 453 -3.00 -13.46 -6.31
N THR A 454 -1.92 -13.19 -5.59
CA THR A 454 -1.09 -12.02 -5.89
C THR A 454 -0.07 -12.45 -6.92
N ASP A 455 -0.22 -11.95 -8.15
CA ASP A 455 0.83 -11.99 -9.14
C ASP A 455 2.15 -11.48 -8.52
N LYS A 456 3.26 -12.09 -8.90
CA LYS A 456 4.61 -11.65 -8.50
C LYS A 456 4.71 -10.14 -8.68
N LEU A 457 5.39 -9.44 -7.76
CA LEU A 457 5.62 -8.01 -7.95
C LEU A 457 6.28 -7.76 -9.32
N PRO A 458 5.87 -6.72 -10.07
CA PRO A 458 6.55 -6.34 -11.30
C PRO A 458 8.04 -6.10 -11.03
N GLY A 459 8.90 -6.95 -11.60
CA GLY A 459 10.37 -6.81 -11.50
C GLY A 459 11.08 -7.62 -10.42
N SER A 460 10.42 -8.46 -9.61
CA SER A 460 11.11 -9.44 -8.73
C SER A 460 10.75 -10.88 -9.13
N ALA A 461 11.73 -11.63 -9.63
CA ALA A 461 11.53 -13.04 -10.00
C ALA A 461 11.37 -13.95 -8.77
N GLU A 462 11.93 -13.54 -7.63
CA GLU A 462 12.15 -14.36 -6.43
C GLU A 462 11.33 -13.92 -5.20
N TRP A 463 10.79 -12.70 -5.18
CA TRP A 463 10.14 -12.15 -3.99
C TRP A 463 8.63 -12.15 -4.18
N ASP A 464 7.96 -13.02 -3.44
CA ASP A 464 6.51 -13.20 -3.48
C ASP A 464 5.80 -12.21 -2.56
N ALA A 465 4.67 -11.67 -3.01
CA ALA A 465 3.82 -10.65 -2.39
C ALA A 465 3.39 -10.99 -0.94
N ASN A 466 3.41 -12.26 -0.58
CA ASN A 466 2.98 -12.76 0.72
C ASN A 466 4.09 -12.73 1.81
N CYS A 467 5.34 -12.45 1.41
CA CYS A 467 6.50 -12.34 2.30
C CYS A 467 7.14 -10.96 2.25
N ILE A 468 6.30 -9.98 1.91
CA ILE A 468 6.74 -8.65 1.59
C ILE A 468 6.74 -7.76 2.84
N PRO A 469 7.86 -7.06 3.08
CA PRO A 469 7.85 -5.71 3.61
C PRO A 469 6.67 -4.84 3.16
N ILE A 470 5.75 -4.42 4.03
CA ILE A 470 4.62 -3.56 3.61
C ILE A 470 5.05 -2.36 2.74
N GLU A 471 6.30 -1.88 2.83
CA GLU A 471 6.91 -0.89 1.93
C GLU A 471 6.86 -1.24 0.43
N ALA A 472 6.85 -2.51 0.02
CA ALA A 472 6.70 -2.84 -1.41
C ALA A 472 5.26 -2.61 -1.91
N PHE A 473 4.28 -2.57 -1.00
CA PHE A 473 2.90 -2.17 -1.29
C PHE A 473 2.61 -0.69 -0.97
N ALA A 474 3.44 -0.08 -0.13
CA ALA A 474 3.46 1.33 0.20
C ALA A 474 4.51 2.07 -0.65
N ARG A 475 4.33 2.06 -1.99
CA ARG A 475 4.84 3.18 -2.80
C ARG A 475 3.90 4.39 -2.60
N PRO A 476 4.44 5.60 -2.41
CA PRO A 476 5.77 6.00 -2.83
C PRO A 476 6.85 5.72 -1.78
N ALA A 477 8.05 5.44 -2.27
CA ALA A 477 9.28 5.28 -1.48
C ALA A 477 9.48 6.44 -0.48
N PRO A 478 10.34 6.25 0.55
CA PRO A 478 10.63 7.30 1.50
C PRO A 478 11.08 8.61 0.81
N PRO A 479 10.74 9.78 1.37
CA PRO A 479 10.69 11.07 0.64
C PRO A 479 11.96 11.53 -0.07
N TRP A 480 13.15 11.16 0.41
CA TRP A 480 14.44 11.63 -0.13
C TRP A 480 14.82 10.98 -1.47
N VAL A 481 14.21 9.85 -1.84
CA VAL A 481 14.36 9.25 -3.18
C VAL A 481 13.55 10.01 -4.24
N LEU A 482 12.56 10.81 -3.84
CA LEU A 482 11.65 11.53 -4.75
C LEU A 482 11.95 13.03 -4.88
N THR A 483 12.75 13.62 -3.97
CA THR A 483 13.09 15.05 -3.99
C THR A 483 14.43 15.37 -4.68
N GLY A 484 15.27 14.38 -4.98
CA GLY A 484 16.59 14.60 -5.58
C GLY A 484 17.60 15.35 -4.68
N GLU A 485 17.24 15.63 -3.43
CA GLU A 485 18.17 16.24 -2.46
C GLU A 485 19.15 15.19 -1.92
N PRO A 486 20.45 15.52 -1.81
CA PRO A 486 21.39 14.64 -1.14
C PRO A 486 20.93 14.42 0.30
N SER A 487 20.88 13.16 0.73
CA SER A 487 20.67 12.78 2.13
C SER A 487 21.47 13.73 3.04
N PRO A 488 20.86 14.38 4.06
CA PRO A 488 21.65 15.06 5.07
C PRO A 488 22.65 14.04 5.60
N ALA A 489 23.93 14.32 5.40
CA ALA A 489 25.01 13.40 5.70
C ALA A 489 24.97 13.09 7.21
N GLY A 490 24.35 11.97 7.58
CA GLY A 490 24.24 11.56 8.98
C GLY A 490 23.11 10.58 9.31
N GLU A 491 21.91 10.68 8.71
CA GLU A 491 20.73 9.97 9.25
C GLU A 491 19.95 9.09 8.25
N ALA A 492 20.03 9.33 6.94
CA ALA A 492 19.12 8.68 5.98
C ALA A 492 19.50 7.26 5.53
N ASN A 493 20.65 6.73 5.94
CA ASN A 493 20.95 5.32 5.72
C ASN A 493 20.21 4.39 6.71
N SER A 494 19.63 4.92 7.80
CA SER A 494 19.19 4.15 8.99
C SER A 494 17.81 3.52 8.96
N MET A 495 17.00 3.76 7.93
CA MET A 495 15.67 3.17 7.86
C MET A 495 15.78 1.70 7.51
N THR A 496 15.61 0.88 8.55
CA THR A 496 15.39 -0.57 8.54
C THR A 496 14.59 -0.97 7.31
N GLY A 497 15.27 -1.41 6.26
CA GLY A 497 14.66 -1.66 4.98
C GLY A 497 13.56 -2.69 5.15
N GLY A 498 12.37 -2.35 4.68
CA GLY A 498 11.32 -3.27 4.30
C GLY A 498 10.78 -4.22 5.38
N ALA A 499 11.61 -5.13 5.85
CA ALA A 499 11.19 -6.21 6.72
C ALA A 499 10.75 -5.70 8.10
N CYS A 500 11.02 -4.44 8.47
CA CYS A 500 10.88 -3.95 9.85
C CYS A 500 9.70 -3.03 10.18
N TRP A 501 8.70 -2.97 9.31
CA TRP A 501 7.57 -2.06 9.44
C TRP A 501 6.67 -2.29 10.68
N PHE A 502 6.52 -3.55 11.15
CA PHE A 502 5.49 -3.84 12.17
C PHE A 502 5.76 -3.12 13.50
N GLY A 503 7.02 -3.06 13.93
CA GLY A 503 7.40 -2.34 15.16
C GLY A 503 7.19 -0.83 15.13
N GLN A 504 6.86 -0.26 13.96
CA GLN A 504 6.53 1.16 13.83
C GLN A 504 5.04 1.44 14.02
N LEU A 505 4.20 0.40 14.10
CA LEU A 505 2.76 0.58 14.17
C LEU A 505 2.27 0.86 15.59
N ASP A 506 1.55 1.95 15.76
CA ASP A 506 0.78 2.19 16.96
C ASP A 506 -0.41 1.20 17.08
N PRO A 507 -1.05 1.07 18.25
CA PRO A 507 -2.17 0.14 18.44
C PRO A 507 -3.34 0.34 17.47
N ALA A 508 -3.69 1.59 17.15
CA ALA A 508 -4.78 1.88 16.22
C ALA A 508 -4.42 1.45 14.79
N GLN A 509 -3.16 1.65 14.38
CA GLN A 509 -2.63 1.19 13.10
C GLN A 509 -2.60 -0.34 13.02
N GLN A 510 -2.26 -1.04 14.10
CA GLN A 510 -2.31 -2.51 14.18
C GLN A 510 -3.73 -3.04 13.99
N GLU A 511 -4.73 -2.40 14.60
CA GLU A 511 -6.15 -2.77 14.40
C GLU A 511 -6.65 -2.45 12.98
N ALA A 512 -6.25 -1.31 12.44
CA ALA A 512 -6.63 -0.88 11.10
C ALA A 512 -6.03 -1.78 10.02
N LEU A 513 -4.78 -2.20 10.17
CA LEU A 513 -4.03 -3.03 9.24
C LEU A 513 -4.86 -4.24 8.76
N THR A 514 -5.46 -4.98 9.69
CA THR A 514 -6.24 -6.16 9.32
C THR A 514 -7.51 -5.78 8.58
N ARG A 515 -8.17 -4.67 8.92
CA ARG A 515 -9.38 -4.21 8.22
C ARG A 515 -9.09 -3.68 6.81
N THR A 516 -7.93 -3.07 6.62
CA THR A 516 -7.56 -2.41 5.36
C THR A 516 -6.96 -3.39 4.36
N MET A 517 -6.21 -4.39 4.84
CA MET A 517 -5.49 -5.35 4.01
C MET A 517 -6.23 -6.69 3.85
N PHE A 518 -7.12 -7.09 4.76
CA PHE A 518 -8.02 -8.23 4.55
C PHE A 518 -9.21 -7.82 3.65
N PRO A 519 -9.71 -8.67 2.73
CA PRO A 519 -9.31 -10.06 2.44
C PRO A 519 -8.17 -10.20 1.43
N ALA A 520 -7.53 -9.11 1.01
CA ALA A 520 -6.48 -9.18 -0.01
C ALA A 520 -5.23 -9.93 0.46
N PHE A 521 -4.96 -9.94 1.77
CA PHE A 521 -3.87 -10.69 2.39
C PHE A 521 -4.37 -11.36 3.68
N ASP A 522 -4.12 -12.66 3.81
CA ASP A 522 -4.43 -13.49 4.97
C ASP A 522 -3.18 -13.88 5.80
N PHE A 523 -1.99 -13.38 5.42
CA PHE A 523 -0.73 -13.53 6.15
C PHE A 523 0.18 -12.32 5.93
N PHE A 524 0.90 -11.89 6.96
CA PHE A 524 1.89 -10.81 6.92
C PHE A 524 3.13 -11.23 7.68
N ALA A 525 4.32 -10.95 7.15
CA ALA A 525 5.58 -11.19 7.86
C ALA A 525 6.32 -9.88 8.15
N SER A 526 6.91 -9.76 9.33
CA SER A 526 7.82 -8.66 9.66
C SER A 526 9.01 -9.14 10.50
N GLU A 527 10.23 -8.86 10.00
CA GLU A 527 11.50 -9.06 10.71
C GLU A 527 11.77 -8.01 11.80
N GLY A 528 11.10 -6.87 11.71
CA GLY A 528 11.23 -5.78 12.69
C GLY A 528 10.80 -6.19 14.08
N PRO A 529 11.14 -5.39 15.10
CA PRO A 529 10.70 -5.64 16.47
C PRO A 529 9.17 -5.60 16.55
N LEU A 530 8.61 -6.12 17.64
CA LEU A 530 7.22 -5.84 17.98
C LEU A 530 7.02 -4.33 18.20
N PRO A 531 5.78 -3.85 18.07
CA PRO A 531 5.42 -2.52 18.56
C PRO A 531 5.77 -2.35 20.03
N ASP A 532 6.08 -1.12 20.44
CA ASP A 532 6.30 -0.81 21.86
C ASP A 532 5.02 -0.99 22.69
N ALA A 533 3.85 -1.02 22.04
CA ALA A 533 2.58 -1.44 22.63
C ALA A 533 1.74 -2.28 21.64
N MET A 534 1.31 -3.46 22.05
CA MET A 534 0.50 -4.37 21.23
C MET A 534 -1.00 -4.12 21.39
N ALA A 535 -1.74 -4.12 20.28
CA ALA A 535 -3.19 -4.09 20.29
C ALA A 535 -3.77 -5.47 20.61
N LEU A 536 -4.01 -5.77 21.89
CA LEU A 536 -4.49 -7.06 22.41
C LEU A 536 -5.89 -7.44 21.87
N GLY A 537 -6.68 -6.43 21.50
CA GLY A 537 -8.00 -6.57 20.88
C GLY A 537 -7.99 -6.74 19.37
N ALA A 538 -6.82 -6.65 18.72
CA ALA A 538 -6.73 -6.66 17.28
C ALA A 538 -7.27 -7.98 16.70
N PRO A 539 -7.90 -7.94 15.52
CA PRO A 539 -8.64 -9.09 15.02
C PRO A 539 -7.73 -10.20 14.46
N HIS A 540 -6.45 -9.95 14.22
CA HIS A 540 -5.51 -10.92 13.65
C HIS A 540 -4.90 -11.87 14.68
N SER A 541 -4.39 -13.00 14.20
CA SER A 541 -3.60 -13.91 15.03
C SER A 541 -2.10 -13.67 14.92
N PHE A 542 -1.37 -13.90 15.99
CA PHE A 542 0.08 -13.76 16.02
C PHE A 542 0.78 -15.11 15.98
N VAL A 543 1.79 -15.24 15.13
CA VAL A 543 2.71 -16.39 15.10
C VAL A 543 4.15 -15.89 15.11
N THR A 544 5.05 -16.62 15.76
CA THR A 544 6.49 -16.37 15.68
C THR A 544 7.25 -17.68 15.60
N MET A 545 8.49 -17.63 15.16
CA MET A 545 9.40 -18.76 15.09
C MET A 545 10.70 -18.34 15.75
N LEU A 546 11.14 -19.14 16.73
CA LEU A 546 12.37 -18.92 17.49
C LEU A 546 13.39 -20.01 17.18
N ARG A 547 14.64 -19.69 17.45
CA ARG A 547 15.78 -20.58 17.25
C ARG A 547 16.71 -20.46 18.45
N ARG A 548 17.46 -21.53 18.75
CA ARG A 548 18.50 -21.51 19.78
C ARG A 548 19.40 -20.28 19.57
N PRO A 549 19.62 -19.45 20.61
CA PRO A 549 20.27 -18.14 20.45
C PRO A 549 21.65 -18.22 19.80
N GLN A 550 22.47 -19.18 20.19
CA GLN A 550 23.81 -19.38 19.62
C GLN A 550 23.74 -19.73 18.13
N ASP A 551 22.89 -20.69 17.74
CA ASP A 551 22.72 -21.09 16.33
C ASP A 551 22.16 -19.93 15.49
N ARG A 552 21.24 -19.15 16.06
CA ARG A 552 20.64 -17.96 15.43
C ARG A 552 21.68 -16.86 15.21
N THR A 553 22.47 -16.53 16.23
CA THR A 553 23.51 -15.50 16.13
C THR A 553 24.64 -15.92 15.18
N LEU A 554 25.07 -17.19 15.20
CA LEU A 554 26.04 -17.69 14.21
C LEU A 554 25.50 -17.60 12.78
N SER A 555 24.23 -17.96 12.59
CA SER A 555 23.57 -17.83 11.30
C SER A 555 23.44 -16.38 10.83
N ALA A 556 23.23 -15.44 11.77
CA ALA A 556 23.22 -14.00 11.48
C ALA A 556 24.60 -13.48 11.07
N TYR A 557 25.66 -13.94 11.73
CA TYR A 557 27.03 -13.63 11.32
C TYR A 557 27.34 -14.12 9.90
N HIS A 558 27.00 -15.37 9.57
CA HIS A 558 27.21 -15.90 8.21
C HIS A 558 26.39 -15.15 7.16
N TRP A 559 25.15 -14.81 7.46
CA TRP A 559 24.33 -13.96 6.60
C TRP A 559 24.97 -12.59 6.39
N TRP A 560 25.42 -11.93 7.47
CA TRP A 560 26.11 -10.64 7.40
C TRP A 560 27.36 -10.71 6.52
N LYS A 561 28.22 -11.72 6.70
CA LYS A 561 29.39 -11.94 5.82
C LYS A 561 29.00 -12.10 4.36
N SER A 562 27.95 -12.88 4.09
CA SER A 562 27.44 -13.07 2.73
C SER A 562 26.95 -11.75 2.11
N MET A 563 26.26 -10.92 2.90
CA MET A 563 25.78 -9.60 2.46
C MET A 563 26.95 -8.65 2.18
N VAL A 564 27.93 -8.57 3.07
CA VAL A 564 29.14 -7.76 2.88
C VAL A 564 29.90 -8.19 1.62
N ALA A 565 30.05 -9.49 1.39
CA ALA A 565 30.72 -10.02 0.20
C ALA A 565 29.96 -9.71 -1.11
N LYS A 566 28.63 -9.77 -1.09
CA LYS A 566 27.79 -9.54 -2.27
C LYS A 566 27.63 -8.06 -2.63
N PHE A 567 27.53 -7.19 -1.63
CA PHE A 567 27.08 -5.81 -1.82
C PHE A 567 28.13 -4.75 -1.45
N GLY A 568 29.32 -5.16 -0.97
CA GLY A 568 30.40 -4.25 -0.60
C GLY A 568 30.13 -3.46 0.70
N PRO A 569 30.96 -2.45 1.02
CA PRO A 569 30.93 -1.75 2.32
C PRO A 569 29.79 -0.73 2.43
N TYR A 570 29.24 -0.27 1.30
CA TYR A 570 28.33 0.87 1.23
C TYR A 570 26.84 0.52 1.32
N ASN A 571 26.48 -0.75 1.17
CA ASN A 571 25.13 -1.21 1.48
C ASN A 571 25.12 -1.66 2.94
N ALA A 572 24.97 -0.66 3.82
CA ALA A 572 24.63 -0.90 5.22
C ALA A 572 23.51 -1.96 5.27
N PRO A 573 23.67 -3.01 6.09
CA PRO A 573 22.69 -4.08 6.15
C PRO A 573 21.30 -3.47 6.29
N ILE A 574 20.33 -4.08 5.61
CA ILE A 574 18.92 -3.69 5.59
C ILE A 574 18.42 -3.31 7.00
N CYS A 575 19.00 -3.82 8.08
CA CYS A 575 18.90 -3.21 9.40
C CYS A 575 20.27 -2.73 9.92
N HIS A 576 20.36 -1.48 10.37
CA HIS A 576 21.57 -0.91 11.00
C HIS A 576 22.08 -1.71 12.19
N SER A 577 21.20 -2.47 12.82
CA SER A 577 21.49 -3.37 13.93
C SER A 577 22.47 -4.51 13.58
N PHE A 578 22.86 -4.69 12.30
CA PHE A 578 23.88 -5.67 11.88
C PHE A 578 25.18 -5.02 11.38
N TRP A 579 25.39 -3.73 11.62
CA TRP A 579 26.59 -3.07 11.13
C TRP A 579 27.86 -3.53 11.87
N ALA A 580 28.89 -3.88 11.09
CA ALA A 580 30.23 -4.16 11.58
C ALA A 580 31.26 -3.90 10.46
N PRO A 581 32.55 -3.64 10.78
CA PRO A 581 33.62 -3.55 9.79
C PRO A 581 33.69 -4.81 8.90
N GLN A 582 33.95 -4.66 7.60
CA GLN A 582 33.84 -5.77 6.62
C GLN A 582 34.67 -7.00 6.95
N ASN A 583 35.84 -6.80 7.57
CA ASN A 583 36.78 -7.87 7.91
C ASN A 583 36.60 -8.37 9.35
N SER A 584 35.45 -8.09 9.98
CA SER A 584 35.17 -8.54 11.34
C SER A 584 35.20 -10.06 11.45
N THR A 585 35.96 -10.57 12.42
CA THR A 585 35.83 -11.96 12.87
C THR A 585 34.49 -12.11 13.59
N LEU A 586 34.12 -13.34 13.96
CA LEU A 586 32.92 -13.54 14.76
C LEU A 586 33.01 -12.80 16.09
N GLU A 587 34.17 -12.87 16.75
CA GLU A 587 34.44 -12.20 18.03
C GLU A 587 34.29 -10.68 17.92
N SER A 588 34.92 -10.04 16.93
CA SER A 588 34.82 -8.59 16.76
C SER A 588 33.44 -8.15 16.24
N TRP A 589 32.72 -9.02 15.54
CA TRP A 589 31.33 -8.77 15.15
C TRP A 589 30.39 -8.81 16.36
N LEU A 590 30.60 -9.75 17.29
CA LEU A 590 29.84 -9.86 18.54
C LEU A 590 30.02 -8.63 19.46
N GLU A 591 31.12 -7.88 19.34
CA GLU A 591 31.33 -6.64 20.10
C GLU A 591 30.40 -5.50 19.69
N VAL A 592 29.91 -5.52 18.45
CA VAL A 592 29.02 -4.49 17.90
C VAL A 592 27.60 -4.98 17.65
N PHE A 593 27.40 -6.30 17.59
CA PHE A 593 26.10 -6.93 17.43
C PHE A 593 25.26 -6.79 18.71
N PRO A 594 23.95 -6.43 18.62
CA PRO A 594 23.10 -6.34 19.78
C PRO A 594 23.03 -7.66 20.55
N ASP A 595 23.29 -7.58 21.85
CA ASP A 595 23.08 -8.66 22.80
C ASP A 595 21.57 -8.98 22.89
N ASN A 596 21.24 -10.20 23.29
CA ASN A 596 19.86 -10.62 23.57
C ASN A 596 18.82 -10.23 22.47
N TRP A 597 19.15 -10.49 21.21
CA TRP A 597 18.35 -10.04 20.05
C TRP A 597 16.87 -10.46 20.13
N GLN A 598 16.58 -11.74 20.40
CA GLN A 598 15.19 -12.25 20.43
C GLN A 598 14.39 -11.60 21.56
N THR A 599 15.04 -11.30 22.67
CA THR A 599 14.44 -10.58 23.80
C THR A 599 14.14 -9.14 23.42
N ARG A 600 15.10 -8.42 22.80
CA ARG A 600 14.90 -7.04 22.34
C ARG A 600 13.79 -6.92 21.31
N THR A 601 13.71 -7.85 20.35
CA THR A 601 12.65 -7.82 19.33
C THR A 601 11.26 -8.07 19.91
N MET A 602 11.14 -8.86 20.99
CA MET A 602 9.87 -9.04 21.71
C MET A 602 9.49 -7.81 22.56
N LEU A 603 10.49 -7.12 23.13
CA LEU A 603 10.28 -5.92 23.95
C LEU A 603 9.87 -4.68 23.15
N GLY A 604 10.31 -4.59 21.90
CA GLY A 604 9.78 -3.61 20.96
C GLY A 604 10.83 -2.75 20.28
N LYS A 605 10.37 -1.74 19.54
CA LYS A 605 11.20 -0.85 18.72
C LYS A 605 12.19 -0.06 19.56
N GLU A 606 11.77 0.49 20.70
CA GLU A 606 12.66 1.26 21.57
C GLU A 606 13.87 0.44 22.02
N TRP A 607 13.65 -0.85 22.31
CA TRP A 607 14.68 -1.76 22.80
C TRP A 607 15.68 -2.23 21.74
N LEU A 608 15.24 -2.36 20.49
CA LEU A 608 16.09 -2.80 19.39
C LEU A 608 16.75 -1.64 18.64
N LEU A 609 16.03 -0.52 18.42
CA LEU A 609 16.49 0.58 17.56
C LEU A 609 16.90 1.83 18.35
N GLY A 610 16.16 2.20 19.40
CA GLY A 610 16.43 3.40 20.19
C GLY A 610 17.50 3.18 21.27
N ALA A 611 17.61 1.96 21.77
CA ALA A 611 18.35 1.63 22.97
C ALA A 611 19.08 0.28 22.85
N ALA A 612 19.62 -0.07 21.68
CA ALA A 612 20.35 -1.33 21.47
C ALA A 612 21.53 -1.56 22.46
N ARG A 613 21.95 -0.52 23.19
CA ARG A 613 22.97 -0.58 24.25
C ARG A 613 22.42 -0.48 25.68
N ARG A 614 21.11 -0.31 25.86
CA ARG A 614 20.49 -0.38 27.18
C ARG A 614 20.57 -1.81 27.67
N GLU A 615 21.11 -1.98 28.87
CA GLU A 615 21.18 -3.27 29.53
C GLU A 615 19.77 -3.85 29.74
N ILE A 616 19.58 -5.13 29.41
CA ILE A 616 18.34 -5.86 29.66
C ILE A 616 18.42 -6.42 31.07
N GLY A 617 17.38 -6.20 31.87
CA GLY A 617 17.23 -6.81 33.18
C GLY A 617 16.20 -7.94 33.22
N ASP A 618 16.06 -8.56 34.39
CA ASP A 618 15.05 -9.60 34.63
C ASP A 618 13.62 -9.11 34.39
N GLU A 619 13.33 -7.85 34.66
CA GLU A 619 12.02 -7.26 34.39
C GLU A 619 11.71 -7.23 32.89
N ASP A 620 12.71 -6.92 32.08
CA ASP A 620 12.59 -6.86 30.63
C ASP A 620 12.43 -8.28 30.06
N LEU A 621 13.19 -9.25 30.56
CA LEU A 621 12.97 -10.66 30.21
C LEU A 621 11.53 -11.08 30.56
N ARG A 622 11.02 -10.74 31.75
CA ARG A 622 9.63 -11.04 32.13
C ARG A 622 8.64 -10.44 31.14
N ASN A 623 8.82 -9.18 30.73
CA ASN A 623 7.97 -8.52 29.73
C ASN A 623 8.04 -9.22 28.36
N ALA A 624 9.23 -9.62 27.90
CA ALA A 624 9.39 -10.38 26.66
C ALA A 624 8.68 -11.74 26.71
N VAL A 625 8.82 -12.47 27.83
CA VAL A 625 8.16 -13.75 28.10
C VAL A 625 6.62 -13.59 28.06
N TRP A 626 6.10 -12.49 28.60
CA TRP A 626 4.65 -12.20 28.57
C TRP A 626 4.15 -11.89 27.20
N ARG A 627 4.87 -11.09 26.43
CA ARG A 627 4.52 -10.83 25.04
C ARG A 627 4.56 -12.10 24.20
N LEU A 628 5.53 -12.97 24.43
CA LEU A 628 5.59 -14.27 23.78
C LEU A 628 4.35 -15.15 24.09
N HIS A 629 3.77 -15.01 25.28
CA HIS A 629 2.55 -15.73 25.67
C HIS A 629 1.28 -15.26 24.92
N LEU A 630 1.31 -14.06 24.34
CA LEU A 630 0.24 -13.52 23.51
C LEU A 630 0.23 -14.12 22.10
N PHE A 631 1.25 -14.89 21.71
CA PHE A 631 1.26 -15.54 20.41
C PHE A 631 0.29 -16.72 20.38
N ASP A 632 -0.46 -16.81 19.28
CA ASP A 632 -1.37 -17.92 19.01
C ASP A 632 -0.61 -19.20 18.61
N GLY A 633 0.61 -19.05 18.09
CA GLY A 633 1.57 -20.13 17.86
C GLY A 633 3.01 -19.66 18.04
N VAL A 634 3.76 -20.37 18.89
CA VAL A 634 5.21 -20.21 19.04
C VAL A 634 5.86 -21.43 18.42
N LEU A 635 6.62 -21.21 17.34
CA LEU A 635 7.27 -22.25 16.56
C LEU A 635 8.76 -22.31 16.90
N LEU A 636 9.38 -23.48 16.73
CA LEU A 636 10.80 -23.69 16.95
C LEU A 636 11.44 -24.27 15.69
N VAL A 637 12.58 -23.71 15.27
CA VAL A 637 13.37 -24.26 14.16
C VAL A 637 13.84 -25.69 14.47
N GLU A 638 14.04 -26.00 15.74
CA GLU A 638 14.53 -27.30 16.22
C GLU A 638 13.44 -28.37 16.31
N ASP A 639 12.16 -27.99 16.33
CA ASP A 639 11.01 -28.91 16.31
C ASP A 639 10.14 -28.63 15.09
N VAL A 640 10.64 -29.01 13.92
CA VAL A 640 9.96 -28.84 12.63
C VAL A 640 8.60 -29.56 12.61
N GLU A 641 8.56 -30.79 13.11
CA GLU A 641 7.36 -31.62 13.09
C GLU A 641 6.29 -31.07 14.03
N GLY A 642 6.67 -30.72 15.27
CA GLY A 642 5.80 -30.04 16.22
C GLY A 642 5.31 -28.71 15.67
N SER A 643 6.21 -27.86 15.16
CA SER A 643 5.84 -26.56 14.57
C SER A 643 4.86 -26.71 13.40
N SER A 644 5.08 -27.68 12.52
CA SER A 644 4.16 -27.98 11.42
C SER A 644 2.80 -28.48 11.91
N ALA A 645 2.78 -29.35 12.92
CA ALA A 645 1.55 -29.86 13.50
C ALA A 645 0.76 -28.75 14.22
N LEU A 646 1.44 -27.83 14.90
CA LEU A 646 0.81 -26.67 15.51
C LEU A 646 0.20 -25.74 14.46
N LEU A 647 0.90 -25.51 13.33
CA LEU A 647 0.36 -24.70 12.23
C LEU A 647 -0.92 -25.31 11.64
N ARG A 648 -0.92 -26.62 11.41
CA ARG A 648 -2.11 -27.37 10.96
C ARG A 648 -3.27 -27.22 11.93
N SER A 649 -3.02 -27.52 13.21
CA SER A 649 -4.05 -27.48 14.24
C SER A 649 -4.59 -26.06 14.41
N ARG A 650 -3.74 -25.06 14.68
CA ARG A 650 -4.17 -23.71 15.07
C ARG A 650 -4.69 -22.90 13.89
N PHE A 651 -4.02 -22.93 12.74
CA PHE A 651 -4.32 -22.04 11.61
C PHE A 651 -5.00 -22.74 10.43
N GLY A 652 -5.21 -24.06 10.49
CA GLY A 652 -5.86 -24.82 9.41
C GLY A 652 -4.97 -25.00 8.19
N TRP A 653 -3.64 -24.92 8.37
CA TRP A 653 -2.66 -25.07 7.30
C TRP A 653 -2.41 -26.55 6.98
N ASP A 654 -3.47 -27.28 6.67
CA ASP A 654 -3.45 -28.71 6.36
C ASP A 654 -3.22 -28.94 4.86
N PRO A 655 -2.10 -29.58 4.46
CA PRO A 655 -1.82 -29.90 3.05
C PRO A 655 -2.94 -30.68 2.38
N ALA A 656 -3.63 -31.55 3.13
CA ALA A 656 -4.72 -32.37 2.61
C ALA A 656 -5.98 -31.54 2.26
N GLY A 657 -6.14 -30.35 2.82
CA GLY A 657 -7.30 -29.48 2.63
C GLY A 657 -7.23 -28.57 1.41
N ILE A 658 -6.10 -28.49 0.71
CA ILE A 658 -5.93 -27.64 -0.48
C ILE A 658 -6.25 -28.47 -1.71
N GLY A 659 -7.50 -28.42 -2.16
CA GLY A 659 -7.95 -29.08 -3.39
C GLY A 659 -7.21 -28.56 -4.63
N GLY A 660 -6.06 -29.16 -4.95
CA GLY A 660 -5.21 -28.80 -6.08
C GLY A 660 -3.72 -29.09 -5.90
N VAL A 661 -3.22 -29.19 -4.66
CA VAL A 661 -1.85 -29.69 -4.40
C VAL A 661 -2.01 -31.16 -4.01
N SER A 662 -1.59 -32.10 -4.87
CA SER A 662 -1.72 -33.52 -4.53
C SER A 662 -1.00 -33.78 -3.20
N ALA A 663 -1.61 -34.54 -2.31
CA ALA A 663 -1.07 -34.92 -1.00
C ALA A 663 0.23 -35.76 -1.07
N GLU A 664 0.89 -35.82 -2.23
CA GLU A 664 1.98 -36.75 -2.54
C GLU A 664 3.37 -36.22 -2.18
N ARG A 665 3.52 -35.00 -1.64
CA ARG A 665 4.84 -34.53 -1.16
C ARG A 665 4.85 -33.88 0.22
N PRO A 666 4.47 -34.59 1.30
CA PRO A 666 4.86 -34.24 2.66
C PRO A 666 6.38 -33.99 2.78
N GLU A 667 7.16 -34.69 1.97
CA GLU A 667 8.60 -34.51 1.84
C GLU A 667 9.00 -33.11 1.36
N GLU A 668 8.21 -32.44 0.52
CA GLU A 668 8.54 -31.09 0.03
C GLU A 668 8.34 -30.04 1.14
N LEU A 669 7.28 -30.17 1.95
CA LEU A 669 7.14 -29.37 3.18
C LEU A 669 8.29 -29.64 4.15
N PHE A 670 8.64 -30.92 4.34
CA PHE A 670 9.73 -31.31 5.21
C PHE A 670 11.09 -30.78 4.71
N GLU A 671 11.36 -30.82 3.40
CA GLU A 671 12.56 -30.26 2.78
C GLU A 671 12.58 -28.72 2.83
N ILE A 672 11.42 -28.07 2.67
CA ILE A 672 11.29 -26.63 2.90
C ILE A 672 11.69 -26.29 4.34
N PHE A 673 11.20 -27.05 5.32
CA PHE A 673 11.58 -26.87 6.73
C PHE A 673 13.04 -27.25 7.05
N ARG A 674 13.59 -28.20 6.28
CA ARG A 674 14.97 -28.65 6.43
C ARG A 674 15.97 -27.60 5.94
N HIS A 675 15.65 -26.85 4.89
CA HIS A 675 16.35 -25.62 4.55
C HIS A 675 16.08 -24.57 5.63
N GLY A 676 17.10 -24.15 6.39
CA GLY A 676 16.98 -23.29 7.57
C GLY A 676 17.17 -23.99 8.92
N SER A 677 17.31 -25.32 8.94
CA SER A 677 17.53 -26.13 10.16
C SER A 677 19.00 -26.13 10.64
N ARG A 678 19.32 -26.94 11.67
CA ARG A 678 20.68 -27.10 12.25
C ARG A 678 21.81 -27.34 11.25
N ARG A 679 21.52 -27.71 10.00
CA ARG A 679 22.54 -27.88 8.95
C ARG A 679 23.13 -26.56 8.43
N ASP A 680 22.42 -25.45 8.57
CA ASP A 680 22.91 -24.16 8.06
C ASP A 680 23.80 -23.42 9.06
N SER A 681 23.61 -23.66 10.36
CA SER A 681 24.52 -23.21 11.43
C SER A 681 24.26 -24.04 12.70
N ASN A 682 25.32 -24.65 13.24
CA ASN A 682 25.30 -25.41 14.48
C ASN A 682 26.46 -24.94 15.35
N ALA A 683 26.19 -23.93 16.19
CA ALA A 683 27.20 -23.28 17.01
C ALA A 683 27.84 -24.26 18.01
N ALA A 684 27.09 -25.25 18.50
CA ALA A 684 27.61 -26.24 19.43
C ALA A 684 28.72 -27.12 18.81
N ASP A 685 28.62 -27.39 17.50
CA ASP A 685 29.62 -28.16 16.77
C ASP A 685 30.72 -27.28 16.16
N GLU A 686 30.35 -26.14 15.57
CA GLU A 686 31.27 -25.24 14.86
C GLU A 686 32.17 -24.43 15.79
N LEU A 687 31.68 -24.06 16.97
CA LEU A 687 32.38 -23.17 17.90
C LEU A 687 32.84 -23.88 19.17
N ARG A 688 32.86 -25.23 19.17
CA ARG A 688 33.17 -26.04 20.35
C ARG A 688 34.54 -25.66 20.93
N GLY A 689 34.55 -25.18 22.18
CA GLY A 689 35.76 -24.77 22.89
C GLY A 689 36.38 -23.44 22.42
N SER A 690 35.70 -22.69 21.55
CA SER A 690 36.15 -21.37 21.12
C SER A 690 35.76 -20.27 22.11
N LYS A 691 36.53 -19.18 22.13
CA LYS A 691 36.18 -17.97 22.91
C LYS A 691 34.87 -17.33 22.43
N ALA A 692 34.56 -17.45 21.15
CA ALA A 692 33.31 -16.94 20.57
C ALA A 692 32.08 -17.63 21.18
N ALA A 693 32.12 -18.96 21.39
CA ALA A 693 31.01 -19.68 22.02
C ALA A 693 30.74 -19.17 23.46
N ASP A 694 31.79 -18.94 24.24
CA ASP A 694 31.66 -18.37 25.59
C ASP A 694 31.12 -16.94 25.57
N GLN A 695 31.59 -16.13 24.61
CA GLN A 695 31.12 -14.76 24.43
C GLN A 695 29.64 -14.73 24.03
N MET A 696 29.21 -15.57 23.09
CA MET A 696 27.80 -15.67 22.68
C MET A 696 26.90 -16.08 23.84
N ARG A 697 27.31 -17.06 24.66
CA ARG A 697 26.55 -17.45 25.85
C ARG A 697 26.33 -16.28 26.81
N ARG A 698 27.37 -15.48 27.06
CA ARG A 698 27.24 -14.29 27.94
C ARG A 698 26.37 -13.19 27.33
N LEU A 699 26.56 -12.88 26.04
CA LEU A 699 25.80 -11.83 25.35
C LEU A 699 24.34 -12.21 25.10
N HIS A 700 23.98 -13.48 25.16
CA HIS A 700 22.63 -13.95 24.82
C HIS A 700 21.98 -14.71 25.99
N GLU A 701 22.38 -14.42 27.23
CA GLU A 701 21.84 -15.07 28.42
C GLU A 701 20.31 -14.95 28.53
N TYR A 702 19.74 -13.78 28.28
CA TYR A 702 18.29 -13.59 28.32
C TYR A 702 17.60 -14.23 27.12
N ASP A 703 18.24 -14.29 25.96
CA ASP A 703 17.72 -15.06 24.83
C ASP A 703 17.67 -16.56 25.12
N GLU A 704 18.65 -17.12 25.83
CA GLU A 704 18.66 -18.54 26.24
C GLU A 704 17.50 -18.81 27.21
N GLN A 705 17.28 -17.90 28.15
CA GLN A 705 16.16 -17.95 29.08
C GLN A 705 14.80 -17.83 28.37
N LEU A 706 14.65 -16.87 27.45
CA LEU A 706 13.45 -16.70 26.64
C LEU A 706 13.19 -17.93 25.76
N TYR A 707 14.21 -18.48 25.12
CA TYR A 707 14.11 -19.67 24.27
C TYR A 707 13.75 -20.92 25.08
N ALA A 708 14.30 -21.09 26.28
CA ALA A 708 13.91 -22.17 27.17
C ALA A 708 12.42 -22.07 27.56
N TYR A 709 11.93 -20.86 27.84
CA TYR A 709 10.50 -20.63 28.07
C TYR A 709 9.67 -20.89 26.80
N ALA A 710 10.10 -20.39 25.63
CA ALA A 710 9.46 -20.62 24.34
C ALA A 710 9.29 -22.11 24.05
N SER A 711 10.32 -22.91 24.35
CA SER A 711 10.31 -24.36 24.15
C SER A 711 9.23 -25.04 25.00
N ARG A 712 9.08 -24.62 26.27
CA ARG A 712 8.00 -25.10 27.14
C ARG A 712 6.62 -24.62 26.66
N LEU A 713 6.51 -23.38 26.20
CA LEU A 713 5.26 -22.82 25.67
C LEU A 713 4.83 -23.56 24.39
N HIS A 714 5.76 -23.84 23.48
CA HIS A 714 5.55 -24.65 22.29
C HIS A 714 4.98 -26.03 22.64
N CYS A 715 5.63 -26.75 23.55
CA CYS A 715 5.16 -28.06 24.01
C CYS A 715 3.81 -28.02 24.71
N ARG A 716 3.52 -26.94 25.44
CA ARG A 716 2.20 -26.71 26.04
C ARG A 716 1.14 -26.49 24.96
N GLN A 717 1.43 -25.69 23.94
CA GLN A 717 0.51 -25.44 22.82
C GLN A 717 0.22 -26.72 22.03
N LEU A 718 1.23 -27.56 21.80
CA LEU A 718 1.05 -28.89 21.20
C LEU A 718 0.17 -29.80 22.07
N SER A 719 0.45 -29.88 23.37
CA SER A 719 -0.32 -30.71 24.30
C SER A 719 -1.78 -30.25 24.41
N GLN A 720 -2.04 -28.94 24.40
CA GLN A 720 -3.40 -28.38 24.35
C GLN A 720 -4.18 -28.81 23.10
N ASP A 721 -3.45 -29.09 22.01
CA ASP A 721 -4.00 -29.52 20.73
C ASP A 721 -3.99 -31.05 20.58
N GLY A 722 -3.58 -31.80 21.62
CA GLY A 722 -3.50 -33.26 21.60
C GLY A 722 -2.39 -33.79 20.68
N ILE A 723 -1.32 -33.01 20.47
CA ILE A 723 -0.20 -33.38 19.61
C ILE A 723 0.99 -33.79 20.47
N ASP A 724 1.49 -35.00 20.22
CA ASP A 724 2.75 -35.48 20.79
C ASP A 724 3.92 -35.12 19.89
N SER A 725 5.01 -34.61 20.47
CA SER A 725 6.27 -34.30 19.78
C SER A 725 7.43 -34.98 20.50
N ALA A 726 8.33 -35.59 19.72
CA ALA A 726 9.56 -36.19 20.24
C ALA A 726 10.44 -35.15 20.95
N PHE A 727 10.56 -33.95 20.38
CA PHE A 727 11.27 -32.83 21.01
C PHE A 727 10.70 -32.50 22.39
N CYS A 728 9.38 -32.52 22.54
CA CYS A 728 8.74 -32.27 23.83
C CYS A 728 8.92 -33.41 24.83
N ALA A 729 9.08 -34.65 24.36
CA ALA A 729 9.46 -35.77 25.22
C ALA A 729 10.89 -35.61 25.74
N ASP A 730 11.84 -35.24 24.86
CA ASP A 730 13.23 -35.01 25.23
C ASP A 730 13.37 -33.84 26.23
N LEU A 731 12.67 -32.74 25.98
CA LEU A 731 12.67 -31.57 26.88
C LEU A 731 12.14 -31.92 28.28
N ARG A 732 11.12 -32.79 28.38
CA ARG A 732 10.59 -33.28 29.68
C ARG A 732 11.58 -34.19 30.40
N ASN A 733 12.41 -34.92 29.66
CA ASN A 733 13.44 -35.80 30.21
C ASN A 733 14.73 -35.04 30.61
N GLY A 734 14.79 -33.72 30.37
CA GLY A 734 15.92 -32.87 30.75
C GLY A 734 17.09 -32.93 29.77
N HIS A 735 16.83 -33.29 28.52
CA HIS A 735 17.84 -33.35 27.45
C HIS A 735 17.95 -32.08 26.62
#